data_AF-V6TGX2-F1
#
_entry.id   AF-V6TGX2-F1
#
_cell.length_a   1.000
_cell.length_b   1.000
_cell.length_c   1.000
_cell.angle_alpha   90.00
_cell.angle_beta   90.00
_cell.angle_gamma   90.00
#
_symmetry.space_group_name_H-M   'P 1'
#
loop_
_entity.id
_entity.type
_entity.pdbx_description
1 polymer ?
#
loop_
_entity_poly.entity_id
_entity_poly.type
_entity_poly.pdbx_seq_one_letter_code
_entity_poly.pdbx_strand_id
1 'polypeptide(L)'
;MLMSADLPQHVLDALDKAEKYLCGMASTSVERTEGANTVFTIARGHAIPLAEHTFGARMLEEALQVGTRDQISAVFTELYPSIMTVMRSESGSHVCQTLLALISRIYRDDCSSLSMESLGVVSAINKADGSLAELYSALVLQKIIPEIPSLITHKFTNHVLRTLLRVEGGSPPEDEDRGRRKHANESTFCTMYGPTDPFAGVCSNLFIPFSQALYKTLQDQSTIYQSCFDTYKSVLLQTYCKIIARCKESIDIPTVQQPLGVLLQLLNLPTTIIDKVTRKKLKDFTLKFSTFKDLCKNTSACFALESVFESVSVSQPEACGALANFVISGTILSRTDNEFKDLSVIAGSKTASHVFSVIIGFCDDPRLLTDLLGVYTASCSVIFEHDYSKLIQSLFRGLCRAATSVSKTLKESNEEENVVQNDNQNRNAMDVISPELVTSFEKAQRTFIDAIIELTEADKRFIRALLLPGQPLTGPFSLEFSFSTNSKYMFKALATTFADKSQVTPEFKQQRREEHQRREKLAKEQFFGTKYKKKEAGMITHAGVWQTGKGIVISWFNMGNPDIVNMAAESLIDYSFPDPGDAFKLIMHPAGCDVYQACLGSVYVAPWYKIKLINNLKPVIDKLARNKLGCLVLTALFNATLSDTGDIPTDVIEASRIVLASEIDVRAASASFHGRQLCAYMKLDEFQRSGEDWSRTLQRRTEVRKEIMSIFDDAAEPRRRRKA
;
A
#
# COMPACT_ATOMS: atom_id res chain seq x y z
N MET A 1 -20.94 33.76 -9.55
CA MET A 1 -19.70 34.54 -9.37
C MET A 1 -19.77 35.14 -7.97
N LEU A 2 -19.12 34.50 -6.98
CA LEU A 2 -18.96 35.07 -5.65
C LEU A 2 -17.67 35.88 -5.69
N MET A 3 -17.75 37.16 -5.31
CA MET A 3 -16.58 38.03 -5.16
C MET A 3 -15.67 37.39 -4.09
N SER A 4 -14.39 37.22 -4.41
CA SER A 4 -13.33 36.99 -3.41
C SER A 4 -13.53 38.00 -2.28
N ALA A 5 -13.66 37.54 -1.03
CA ALA A 5 -13.59 38.42 0.11
C ALA A 5 -12.16 38.98 0.16
N ASP A 6 -11.97 40.21 -0.32
CA ASP A 6 -10.67 40.86 -0.27
C ASP A 6 -10.32 41.14 1.19
N LEU A 7 -9.33 40.43 1.71
CA LEU A 7 -8.78 40.70 3.04
C LEU A 7 -8.06 42.05 3.00
N PRO A 8 -8.20 42.89 4.04
CA PRO A 8 -7.45 44.14 4.13
C PRO A 8 -5.94 43.93 4.00
N GLN A 9 -5.22 44.84 3.34
CA GLN A 9 -3.78 44.69 3.11
C GLN A 9 -2.98 44.47 4.40
N HIS A 10 -3.33 45.16 5.49
CA HIS A 10 -2.65 44.98 6.78
C HIS A 10 -2.82 43.56 7.36
N VAL A 11 -3.92 42.87 7.04
CA VAL A 11 -4.14 41.46 7.41
C VAL A 11 -3.22 40.56 6.58
N LEU A 12 -3.14 40.80 5.28
CA LEU A 12 -2.25 40.06 4.39
C LEU A 12 -0.78 40.20 4.80
N ASP A 13 -0.34 41.41 5.14
CA ASP A 13 1.02 41.68 5.60
C ASP A 13 1.34 40.98 6.93
N ALA A 14 0.34 40.85 7.82
CA ALA A 14 0.49 40.12 9.08
C ALA A 14 0.56 38.60 8.85
N LEU A 15 -0.25 38.06 7.93
CA LEU A 15 -0.22 36.65 7.54
C LEU A 15 1.11 36.27 6.87
N ASP A 16 1.64 37.12 5.99
CA ASP A 16 2.95 36.91 5.33
C ASP A 16 4.10 36.82 6.36
N LYS A 17 4.08 37.71 7.36
CA LYS A 17 5.04 37.63 8.47
C LYS A 17 4.91 36.34 9.27
N ALA A 18 3.68 35.87 9.51
CA ALA A 18 3.42 34.63 10.23
C ALA A 18 3.85 33.38 9.42
N GLU A 19 3.71 33.38 8.09
CA GLU A 19 4.09 32.26 7.21
C GLU A 19 5.55 31.85 7.41
N LYS A 20 6.45 32.83 7.54
CA LYS A 20 7.88 32.58 7.72
C LYS A 20 8.17 31.69 8.94
N TYR A 21 7.45 31.91 10.04
CA TYR A 21 7.65 31.16 11.29
C TYR A 21 6.86 29.85 11.28
N LEU A 22 5.61 29.89 10.80
CA LEU A 22 4.71 28.74 10.78
C LEU A 22 5.13 27.66 9.78
N CYS A 23 5.54 28.06 8.58
CA CYS A 23 5.78 27.16 7.45
C CYS A 23 7.27 26.98 7.10
N GLY A 24 8.17 27.60 7.85
CA GLY A 24 9.62 27.56 7.57
C GLY A 24 10.21 26.17 7.80
N MET A 25 10.95 25.63 6.82
CA MET A 25 11.60 24.31 6.92
C MET A 25 12.62 24.21 8.07
N ALA A 26 13.20 25.34 8.48
CA ALA A 26 14.14 25.42 9.59
C ALA A 26 13.49 25.90 10.91
N SER A 27 12.18 26.16 10.90
CA SER A 27 11.49 26.67 12.09
C SER A 27 11.47 25.62 13.20
N THR A 28 11.72 26.07 14.41
CA THR A 28 11.56 25.32 15.65
C THR A 28 10.08 25.11 15.98
N SER A 29 9.78 24.22 16.93
CA SER A 29 8.41 24.02 17.41
C SER A 29 7.81 25.30 18.00
N VAL A 30 8.63 26.08 18.71
CA VAL A 30 8.20 27.32 19.37
C VAL A 30 7.84 28.40 18.34
N GLU A 31 8.69 28.61 17.34
CA GLU A 31 8.42 29.55 16.24
C GLU A 31 7.13 29.20 15.49
N ARG A 32 6.88 27.90 15.26
CA ARG A 32 5.62 27.45 14.64
C ARG A 32 4.40 27.81 15.48
N THR A 33 4.45 27.57 16.80
CA THR A 33 3.36 27.93 17.71
C THR A 33 3.13 29.44 17.74
N GLU A 34 4.19 30.26 17.72
CA GLU A 34 4.07 31.72 17.68
C GLU A 34 3.44 32.23 16.36
N GLY A 35 3.88 31.66 15.24
CA GLY A 35 3.26 31.90 13.93
C GLY A 35 1.77 31.55 13.92
N ALA A 36 1.40 30.40 14.49
CA ALA A 36 0.00 29.97 14.60
C ALA A 36 -0.82 30.91 15.51
N ASN A 37 -0.28 31.33 16.66
CA ASN A 37 -0.94 32.28 17.56
C ASN A 37 -1.26 33.61 16.86
N THR A 38 -0.36 34.07 15.99
CA THR A 38 -0.60 35.26 15.17
C THR A 38 -1.80 35.05 14.23
N VAL A 39 -1.85 33.91 13.53
CA VAL A 39 -2.98 33.56 12.65
C VAL A 39 -4.29 33.47 13.43
N PHE A 40 -4.32 32.81 14.59
CA PHE A 40 -5.52 32.72 15.43
C PHE A 40 -6.00 34.07 15.96
N THR A 41 -5.07 34.97 16.28
CA THR A 41 -5.40 36.34 16.70
C THR A 41 -6.11 37.10 15.58
N ILE A 42 -5.60 36.98 14.36
CA ILE A 42 -6.23 37.55 13.15
C ILE A 42 -7.59 36.89 12.89
N ALA A 43 -7.70 35.58 13.09
CA ALA A 43 -8.91 34.82 12.81
C ALA A 43 -10.08 35.10 13.74
N ARG A 44 -9.83 35.66 14.93
CA ARG A 44 -10.90 35.96 15.89
C ARG A 44 -11.92 36.94 15.31
N GLY A 45 -13.15 36.47 15.11
CA GLY A 45 -14.24 37.24 14.50
C GLY A 45 -14.12 37.40 12.97
N HIS A 46 -13.12 36.80 12.34
CA HIS A 46 -12.83 36.88 10.91
C HIS A 46 -12.51 35.52 10.27
N ALA A 47 -12.87 34.40 10.91
CA ALA A 47 -12.58 33.05 10.45
C ALA A 47 -13.25 32.74 9.10
N ILE A 48 -14.47 33.23 8.86
CA ILE A 48 -15.18 33.02 7.59
C ILE A 48 -14.45 33.73 6.43
N PRO A 49 -14.19 35.06 6.47
CA PRO A 49 -13.40 35.73 5.43
C PRO A 49 -12.03 35.08 5.18
N LEU A 50 -11.35 34.64 6.23
CA LEU A 50 -10.07 33.94 6.09
C LEU A 50 -10.22 32.60 5.38
N ALA A 51 -11.21 31.79 5.75
CA ALA A 51 -11.44 30.49 5.15
C ALA A 51 -11.87 30.59 3.67
N GLU A 52 -12.50 31.68 3.27
CA GLU A 52 -12.87 31.93 1.87
C GLU A 52 -11.70 32.49 1.03
N HIS A 53 -10.73 33.14 1.66
CA HIS A 53 -9.53 33.67 1.00
C HIS A 53 -8.45 32.61 0.78
N THR A 54 -7.91 32.47 -0.44
CA THR A 54 -6.93 31.40 -0.78
C THR A 54 -5.69 31.37 0.13
N PHE A 55 -5.09 32.53 0.41
CA PHE A 55 -3.93 32.61 1.30
C PHE A 55 -4.34 32.50 2.78
N GLY A 56 -5.51 33.03 3.14
CA GLY A 56 -6.03 33.00 4.51
C GLY A 56 -6.34 31.58 4.95
N ALA A 57 -7.00 30.80 4.09
CA ALA A 57 -7.33 29.41 4.28
C ALA A 57 -6.07 28.56 4.51
N ARG A 58 -5.05 28.72 3.65
CA ARG A 58 -3.78 28.02 3.81
C ARG A 58 -3.13 28.33 5.16
N MET A 59 -3.07 29.60 5.56
CA MET A 59 -2.50 29.98 6.85
C MET A 59 -3.30 29.43 8.04
N LEU A 60 -4.63 29.43 7.93
CA LEU A 60 -5.52 28.88 8.94
C LEU A 60 -5.38 27.35 9.07
N GLU A 61 -5.24 26.63 7.96
CA GLU A 61 -4.98 25.18 7.95
C GLU A 61 -3.65 24.82 8.64
N GLU A 62 -2.57 25.56 8.35
CA GLU A 62 -1.27 25.34 8.98
C GLU A 62 -1.33 25.67 10.48
N ALA A 63 -2.03 26.74 10.86
CA ALA A 63 -2.19 27.14 12.25
C ALA A 63 -3.01 26.10 13.05
N LEU A 64 -4.09 25.57 12.47
CA LEU A 64 -4.93 24.53 13.07
C LEU A 64 -4.14 23.27 13.44
N GLN A 65 -3.13 22.89 12.64
CA GLN A 65 -2.34 21.67 12.88
C GLN A 65 -1.39 21.73 14.08
N VAL A 66 -1.12 22.92 14.61
CA VAL A 66 -0.29 23.15 15.82
C VAL A 66 -1.05 23.93 16.89
N GLY A 67 -2.34 24.19 16.67
CA GLY A 67 -3.18 24.96 17.56
C GLY A 67 -3.54 24.18 18.81
N THR A 68 -3.78 24.91 19.89
CA THR A 68 -4.34 24.36 21.12
C THR A 68 -5.81 23.99 20.92
N ARG A 69 -6.33 23.13 21.80
CA ARG A 69 -7.74 22.75 21.85
C ARG A 69 -8.67 23.97 21.84
N ASP A 70 -8.39 24.99 22.63
CA ASP A 70 -9.23 26.20 22.75
C ASP A 70 -9.23 27.02 21.45
N GLN A 71 -8.08 27.14 20.79
CA GLN A 71 -7.96 27.85 19.51
C GLN A 71 -8.75 27.13 18.39
N ILE A 72 -8.63 25.81 18.32
CA ILE A 72 -9.38 24.98 17.35
C ILE A 72 -10.89 25.09 17.63
N SER A 73 -11.30 25.02 18.89
CA SER A 73 -12.70 25.12 19.32
C SER A 73 -13.30 26.49 19.01
N ALA A 74 -12.53 27.56 19.19
CA ALA A 74 -12.96 28.92 18.84
C ALA A 74 -13.21 29.08 17.34
N VAL A 75 -12.29 28.60 16.49
CA VAL A 75 -12.46 28.61 15.03
C VAL A 75 -13.67 27.78 14.60
N PHE A 76 -13.86 26.59 15.19
CA PHE A 76 -15.01 25.76 14.89
C PHE A 76 -16.34 26.41 15.26
N THR A 77 -16.42 27.00 16.44
CA THR A 77 -17.62 27.69 16.93
C THR A 77 -17.98 28.88 16.03
N GLU A 78 -16.98 29.63 15.57
CA GLU A 78 -17.18 30.76 14.68
C GLU A 78 -17.63 30.35 13.27
N LEU A 79 -17.06 29.27 12.73
CA LEU A 79 -17.43 28.77 11.41
C LEU A 79 -18.77 28.03 11.40
N TYR A 80 -19.19 27.42 12.52
CA TYR A 80 -20.37 26.55 12.60
C TYR A 80 -21.65 27.10 11.93
N PRO A 81 -22.05 28.37 12.11
CA PRO A 81 -23.26 28.91 11.47
C PRO A 81 -23.20 28.87 9.93
N SER A 82 -22.00 29.05 9.36
CA SER A 82 -21.75 29.17 7.92
C SER A 82 -20.98 28.00 7.33
N ILE A 83 -20.75 26.94 8.10
CA ILE A 83 -19.83 25.85 7.72
C ILE A 83 -20.25 25.12 6.44
N MET A 84 -21.57 25.07 6.16
CA MET A 84 -22.12 24.51 4.92
C MET A 84 -21.75 25.35 3.68
N THR A 85 -21.66 26.67 3.83
CA THR A 85 -21.18 27.57 2.77
C THR A 85 -19.67 27.44 2.61
N VAL A 86 -18.93 27.43 3.72
CA VAL A 86 -17.46 27.33 3.72
C VAL A 86 -17.00 26.01 3.09
N MET A 87 -17.64 24.88 3.40
CA MET A 87 -17.28 23.58 2.79
C MET A 87 -17.58 23.52 1.28
N ARG A 88 -18.43 24.40 0.77
CA ARG A 88 -18.75 24.52 -0.67
C ARG A 88 -17.81 25.47 -1.41
N SER A 89 -16.83 26.10 -0.74
CA SER A 89 -15.84 26.96 -1.39
C SER A 89 -14.54 26.22 -1.68
N GLU A 90 -13.78 26.74 -2.66
CA GLU A 90 -12.49 26.16 -3.06
C GLU A 90 -11.49 26.16 -1.90
N SER A 91 -11.31 27.33 -1.27
CA SER A 91 -10.41 27.54 -0.15
C SER A 91 -10.95 26.91 1.15
N GLY A 92 -12.22 27.17 1.46
CA GLY A 92 -12.82 26.79 2.74
C GLY A 92 -13.02 25.29 2.92
N SER A 93 -13.18 24.54 1.82
CA SER A 93 -13.25 23.08 1.90
C SER A 93 -11.99 22.44 2.46
N HIS A 94 -10.81 23.03 2.24
CA HIS A 94 -9.55 22.54 2.80
C HIS A 94 -9.47 22.83 4.31
N VAL A 95 -9.86 24.04 4.73
CA VAL A 95 -10.03 24.39 6.15
C VAL A 95 -10.99 23.42 6.85
N CYS A 96 -12.15 23.15 6.25
CA CYS A 96 -13.14 22.22 6.81
C CYS A 96 -12.58 20.80 6.97
N GLN A 97 -11.78 20.29 6.02
CA GLN A 97 -11.18 18.95 6.15
C GLN A 97 -10.24 18.88 7.37
N THR A 98 -9.34 19.86 7.51
CA THR A 98 -8.39 19.94 8.63
C THR A 98 -9.14 20.12 9.95
N LEU A 99 -10.10 21.05 9.99
CA LEU A 99 -10.88 21.36 11.18
C LEU A 99 -11.74 20.19 11.65
N LEU A 100 -12.45 19.52 10.75
CA LEU A 100 -13.29 18.37 11.11
C LEU A 100 -12.46 17.18 11.60
N ALA A 101 -11.26 16.97 11.06
CA ALA A 101 -10.35 15.95 11.56
C ALA A 101 -9.91 16.23 13.00
N LEU A 102 -9.56 17.47 13.31
CA LEU A 102 -9.16 17.88 14.66
C LEU A 102 -10.33 17.86 15.65
N ILE A 103 -11.50 18.37 15.25
CA ILE A 103 -12.70 18.39 16.10
C ILE A 103 -13.21 16.97 16.35
N SER A 104 -13.16 16.06 15.37
CA SER A 104 -13.46 14.64 15.58
C SER A 104 -12.57 14.04 16.67
N ARG A 105 -11.26 14.35 16.65
CA ARG A 105 -10.32 13.89 17.67
C ARG A 105 -10.68 14.42 19.06
N ILE A 106 -10.93 15.72 19.18
CA ILE A 106 -11.33 16.38 20.44
C ILE A 106 -12.65 15.77 20.96
N TYR A 107 -13.64 15.60 20.09
CA TYR A 107 -14.91 14.98 20.41
C TYR A 107 -14.75 13.57 21.01
N ARG A 108 -13.87 12.76 20.44
CA ARG A 108 -13.59 11.40 20.93
C ARG A 108 -12.90 11.40 22.30
N ASP A 109 -11.94 12.30 22.50
CA ASP A 109 -11.28 12.46 23.80
C ASP A 109 -12.31 12.82 24.87
N ASP A 110 -13.23 13.74 24.58
CA ASP A 110 -14.30 14.14 25.50
C ASP A 110 -15.22 12.98 25.86
N CYS A 111 -15.71 12.26 24.85
CA CYS A 111 -16.55 11.07 25.06
C CYS A 111 -15.85 10.00 25.91
N SER A 112 -14.54 9.81 25.70
CA SER A 112 -13.76 8.84 26.49
C SER A 112 -13.60 9.28 27.96
N SER A 113 -13.38 10.58 28.20
CA SER A 113 -13.22 11.12 29.55
C SER A 113 -14.49 11.00 30.41
N LEU A 114 -15.67 11.20 29.79
CA LEU A 114 -16.97 11.01 30.44
C LEU A 114 -17.21 9.55 30.85
N SER A 115 -16.75 8.59 30.03
CA SER A 115 -16.83 7.16 30.37
C SER A 115 -15.95 6.78 31.58
N MET A 116 -14.80 7.44 31.77
CA MET A 116 -13.91 7.22 32.91
C MET A 116 -14.39 7.91 34.19
N GLU A 117 -15.09 9.04 34.07
CA GLU A 117 -15.72 9.75 35.20
C GLU A 117 -16.86 8.89 35.81
N SER A 118 -17.66 8.23 34.96
CA SER A 118 -18.70 7.27 35.38
C SER A 118 -18.17 5.98 36.04
N LEU A 119 -16.88 5.66 35.86
CA LEU A 119 -16.21 4.53 36.52
C LEU A 119 -15.40 4.96 37.77
N GLY A 120 -15.45 6.25 38.15
CA GLY A 120 -14.87 6.75 39.40
C GLY A 120 -13.35 6.88 39.43
N VAL A 121 -12.67 6.95 38.28
CA VAL A 121 -11.19 6.85 38.21
C VAL A 121 -10.46 8.19 38.04
N VAL A 122 -11.13 9.32 37.76
CA VAL A 122 -10.42 10.61 37.58
C VAL A 122 -11.10 11.77 38.30
N SER A 123 -10.34 12.47 39.14
CA SER A 123 -10.70 13.77 39.72
C SER A 123 -10.29 14.93 38.79
N ALA A 124 -11.20 15.89 38.67
CA ALA A 124 -11.03 17.29 38.26
C ALA A 124 -9.65 17.71 37.71
N ILE A 125 -9.57 17.98 36.39
CA ILE A 125 -8.74 19.07 35.81
C ILE A 125 -9.21 19.53 34.41
N ASN A 126 -10.02 18.80 33.65
CA ASN A 126 -10.62 19.32 32.42
C ASN A 126 -12.13 19.11 32.43
N LYS A 127 -12.90 20.14 32.82
CA LYS A 127 -14.35 20.14 32.55
C LYS A 127 -14.52 20.11 31.04
N ALA A 128 -15.02 19.02 30.50
CA ALA A 128 -15.46 18.95 29.12
C ALA A 128 -16.49 20.08 28.89
N ASP A 129 -16.23 20.96 27.93
CA ASP A 129 -17.26 21.85 27.41
C ASP A 129 -18.27 20.98 26.65
N GLY A 130 -19.31 20.52 27.35
CA GLY A 130 -20.39 19.71 26.76
C GLY A 130 -21.01 20.37 25.51
N SER A 131 -20.90 21.69 25.40
CA SER A 131 -21.34 22.48 24.25
C SER A 131 -20.61 22.16 22.93
N LEU A 132 -19.30 21.85 22.95
CA LEU A 132 -18.53 21.60 21.72
C LEU A 132 -18.86 20.23 21.12
N ALA A 133 -18.94 19.22 21.99
CA ALA A 133 -19.28 17.87 21.58
C ALA A 133 -20.71 17.79 21.02
N GLU A 134 -21.65 18.50 21.67
CA GLU A 134 -23.01 18.71 21.17
C GLU A 134 -23.02 19.44 19.83
N LEU A 135 -22.21 20.50 19.67
CA LEU A 135 -22.13 21.27 18.43
C LEU A 135 -21.61 20.42 17.27
N TYR A 136 -20.57 19.60 17.49
CA TYR A 136 -20.03 18.70 16.48
C TYR A 136 -21.03 17.59 16.11
N SER A 137 -21.66 16.97 17.10
CA SER A 137 -22.73 16.00 16.88
C SER A 137 -23.90 16.61 16.07
N ALA A 138 -24.34 17.81 16.44
CA ALA A 138 -25.39 18.53 15.72
C ALA A 138 -24.97 18.90 14.28
N LEU A 139 -23.70 19.26 14.05
CA LEU A 139 -23.18 19.48 12.71
C LEU A 139 -23.36 18.22 11.84
N VAL A 140 -22.89 17.07 12.31
CA VAL A 140 -22.94 15.82 11.53
C VAL A 140 -24.38 15.37 11.35
N LEU A 141 -25.14 15.26 12.45
CA LEU A 141 -26.47 14.66 12.45
C LEU A 141 -27.56 15.57 11.87
N GLN A 142 -27.50 16.89 12.12
CA GLN A 142 -28.60 17.80 11.80
C GLN A 142 -28.32 18.72 10.60
N LYS A 143 -27.04 18.97 10.24
CA LYS A 143 -26.69 19.80 9.07
C LYS A 143 -26.16 18.96 7.91
N ILE A 144 -25.16 18.09 8.14
CA ILE A 144 -24.50 17.34 7.07
C ILE A 144 -25.39 16.21 6.55
N ILE A 145 -25.86 15.31 7.42
CA ILE A 145 -26.67 14.13 7.02
C ILE A 145 -27.86 14.51 6.13
N PRO A 146 -28.71 15.50 6.50
CA PRO A 146 -29.86 15.89 5.67
C PRO A 146 -29.48 16.44 4.29
N GLU A 147 -28.28 17.03 4.15
CA GLU A 147 -27.83 17.65 2.91
C GLU A 147 -26.96 16.75 2.03
N ILE A 148 -26.60 15.54 2.48
CA ILE A 148 -25.80 14.57 1.71
C ILE A 148 -26.20 14.50 0.22
N PRO A 149 -27.50 14.40 -0.16
CA PRO A 149 -27.92 14.38 -1.58
C PRO A 149 -27.38 15.54 -2.43
N SER A 150 -27.25 16.73 -1.86
CA SER A 150 -26.72 17.92 -2.52
C SER A 150 -25.19 18.06 -2.44
N LEU A 151 -24.54 17.29 -1.56
CA LEU A 151 -23.12 17.39 -1.25
C LEU A 151 -22.28 16.34 -2.00
N ILE A 152 -22.84 15.15 -2.26
CA ILE A 152 -22.07 14.00 -2.75
C ILE A 152 -21.45 14.22 -4.14
N THR A 153 -22.11 14.98 -5.01
CA THR A 153 -21.65 15.29 -6.37
C THR A 153 -20.95 16.64 -6.48
N HIS A 154 -20.91 17.41 -5.39
CA HIS A 154 -20.31 18.74 -5.40
C HIS A 154 -18.79 18.64 -5.16
N LYS A 155 -18.02 19.28 -6.05
CA LYS A 155 -16.57 19.04 -6.19
C LYS A 155 -15.75 19.20 -4.91
N PHE A 156 -16.11 20.15 -4.05
CA PHE A 156 -15.34 20.46 -2.84
C PHE A 156 -15.85 19.69 -1.62
N THR A 157 -17.16 19.63 -1.46
CA THR A 157 -17.83 18.94 -0.36
C THR A 157 -17.64 17.43 -0.43
N ASN A 158 -17.42 16.87 -1.61
CA ASN A 158 -17.05 15.47 -1.77
C ASN A 158 -15.78 15.11 -0.96
N HIS A 159 -14.74 15.95 -1.01
CA HIS A 159 -13.52 15.76 -0.20
C HIS A 159 -13.79 15.87 1.30
N VAL A 160 -14.70 16.76 1.69
CA VAL A 160 -15.11 16.94 3.09
C VAL A 160 -15.87 15.70 3.59
N LEU A 161 -16.80 15.16 2.80
CA LEU A 161 -17.53 13.93 3.13
C LEU A 161 -16.59 12.71 3.24
N ARG A 162 -15.60 12.60 2.35
CA ARG A 162 -14.57 11.55 2.41
C ARG A 162 -13.72 11.69 3.67
N THR A 163 -13.31 12.91 3.99
CA THR A 163 -12.56 13.20 5.22
C THR A 163 -13.37 12.80 6.44
N LEU A 164 -14.63 13.23 6.53
CA LEU A 164 -15.53 12.87 7.63
C LEU A 164 -15.69 11.34 7.73
N LEU A 165 -15.91 10.64 6.61
CA LEU A 165 -16.01 9.18 6.61
C LEU A 165 -14.76 8.49 7.14
N ARG A 166 -13.57 8.98 6.78
CA ARG A 166 -12.30 8.44 7.25
C ARG A 166 -12.09 8.69 8.73
N VAL A 167 -12.21 9.95 9.17
CA VAL A 167 -11.93 10.32 10.57
C VAL A 167 -12.95 9.74 11.52
N GLU A 168 -14.23 9.66 11.14
CA GLU A 168 -15.27 8.97 11.91
C GLU A 168 -15.05 7.45 11.91
N GLY A 169 -14.44 6.89 10.87
CA GLY A 169 -13.99 5.50 10.81
C GLY A 169 -12.62 5.22 11.48
N GLY A 170 -12.05 6.17 12.21
CA GLY A 170 -10.75 5.98 12.89
C GLY A 170 -9.56 5.90 11.94
N SER A 171 -9.67 6.50 10.75
CA SER A 171 -8.60 6.61 9.76
C SER A 171 -8.21 8.09 9.56
N PRO A 172 -6.94 8.40 9.25
CA PRO A 172 -6.53 9.78 9.01
C PRO A 172 -7.23 10.37 7.76
N PRO A 173 -7.26 11.71 7.59
CA PRO A 173 -7.64 12.34 6.32
C PRO A 173 -6.77 11.87 5.16
N GLU A 174 -7.24 12.00 3.91
CA GLU A 174 -6.43 11.63 2.75
C GLU A 174 -5.27 12.60 2.56
N ASP A 175 -4.06 12.07 2.36
CA ASP A 175 -2.91 12.90 2.02
C ASP A 175 -2.98 13.22 0.53
N GLU A 176 -3.36 14.45 0.18
CA GLU A 176 -3.37 14.87 -1.21
C GLU A 176 -1.91 15.09 -1.66
N ASP A 177 -1.36 14.14 -2.42
CA ASP A 177 -0.03 14.16 -3.07
C ASP A 177 0.31 15.46 -3.85
N ARG A 178 -0.64 16.40 -3.95
CA ARG A 178 -0.55 17.74 -4.53
C ARG A 178 0.37 18.71 -3.77
N GLY A 179 1.07 18.25 -2.75
CA GLY A 179 2.19 18.99 -2.17
C GLY A 179 1.83 20.16 -1.25
N ARG A 180 0.54 20.44 -0.98
CA ARG A 180 0.14 21.49 -0.02
C ARG A 180 0.38 21.06 1.43
N ARG A 181 0.25 19.77 1.75
CA ARG A 181 0.56 19.20 3.08
C ARG A 181 2.01 18.77 3.26
N LYS A 182 2.91 19.04 2.29
CA LYS A 182 4.34 18.67 2.39
C LYS A 182 5.11 19.39 3.48
N HIS A 183 4.60 20.52 3.97
CA HIS A 183 5.28 21.37 4.97
C HIS A 183 4.77 21.16 6.40
N ALA A 184 3.54 20.65 6.54
CA ALA A 184 3.16 19.97 7.75
C ALA A 184 4.05 18.74 7.85
N ASN A 185 5.02 18.76 8.77
CA ASN A 185 5.75 17.56 9.12
C ASN A 185 4.74 16.41 9.27
N GLU A 186 5.07 15.25 8.70
CA GLU A 186 4.48 13.90 8.78
C GLU A 186 4.12 13.45 10.23
N SER A 187 3.59 14.34 11.06
CA SER A 187 3.66 14.32 12.52
C SER A 187 2.29 14.51 13.14
N THR A 188 1.52 15.58 12.91
CA THR A 188 0.24 15.75 13.64
C THR A 188 -0.79 14.70 13.23
N PHE A 189 -1.17 14.60 11.95
CA PHE A 189 -2.13 13.60 11.46
C PHE A 189 -1.56 12.19 11.27
N CYS A 190 -0.25 11.98 11.42
CA CYS A 190 0.34 10.65 11.49
C CYS A 190 0.47 10.16 12.92
N THR A 191 0.66 11.08 13.89
CA THR A 191 0.58 10.77 15.33
C THR A 191 -0.88 10.54 15.72
N MET A 192 -1.77 11.44 15.32
CA MET A 192 -3.22 11.22 15.38
C MET A 192 -3.59 10.16 14.35
N TYR A 193 -4.44 9.19 14.69
CA TYR A 193 -4.83 8.08 13.79
C TYR A 193 -3.68 7.18 13.28
N GLY A 194 -2.46 7.30 13.82
CA GLY A 194 -1.35 6.39 13.55
C GLY A 194 -1.49 5.05 14.30
N PRO A 195 -0.60 4.07 14.08
CA PRO A 195 -0.67 2.77 14.75
C PRO A 195 -0.65 2.82 16.28
N THR A 196 -0.18 3.92 16.86
CA THR A 196 -0.10 4.18 18.30
C THR A 196 -1.28 5.01 18.84
N ASP A 197 -2.17 5.51 17.98
CA ASP A 197 -3.34 6.28 18.40
C ASP A 197 -4.42 5.33 18.94
N PRO A 198 -5.01 5.62 20.13
CA PRO A 198 -6.02 4.75 20.74
C PRO A 198 -7.32 4.62 19.94
N PHE A 199 -7.57 5.52 18.98
CA PHE A 199 -8.75 5.52 18.10
C PHE A 199 -8.43 5.02 16.69
N ALA A 200 -7.20 4.58 16.41
CA ALA A 200 -6.85 4.01 15.11
C ALA A 200 -7.67 2.75 14.83
N GLY A 201 -8.46 2.78 13.76
CA GLY A 201 -9.37 1.69 13.39
C GLY A 201 -10.63 1.58 14.27
N VAL A 202 -10.88 2.53 15.17
CA VAL A 202 -12.06 2.56 16.03
C VAL A 202 -13.07 3.58 15.51
N CYS A 203 -14.29 3.13 15.20
CA CYS A 203 -15.37 4.02 14.77
C CYS A 203 -15.89 4.91 15.91
N SER A 204 -16.29 6.15 15.57
CA SER A 204 -17.09 6.97 16.49
C SER A 204 -18.56 6.51 16.49
N ASN A 205 -19.32 6.99 17.48
CA ASN A 205 -20.78 6.87 17.50
C ASN A 205 -21.49 7.64 16.37
N LEU A 206 -20.84 8.61 15.72
CA LEU A 206 -21.39 9.34 14.56
C LEU A 206 -21.18 8.58 13.25
N PHE A 207 -20.27 7.60 13.21
CA PHE A 207 -19.91 6.88 12.00
C PHE A 207 -21.08 6.10 11.39
N ILE A 208 -21.81 5.32 12.20
CA ILE A 208 -22.92 4.49 11.72
C ILE A 208 -24.04 5.33 11.08
N PRO A 209 -24.64 6.34 11.76
CA PRO A 209 -25.71 7.12 11.15
C PRO A 209 -25.24 7.88 9.89
N PHE A 210 -24.01 8.40 9.89
CA PHE A 210 -23.44 9.09 8.72
C PHE A 210 -23.22 8.13 7.54
N SER A 211 -22.59 6.98 7.77
CA SER A 211 -22.29 6.00 6.73
C SER A 211 -23.55 5.40 6.11
N GLN A 212 -24.59 5.12 6.90
CA GLN A 212 -25.88 4.63 6.41
C GLN A 212 -26.60 5.69 5.54
N ALA A 213 -26.59 6.96 5.97
CA ALA A 213 -27.17 8.04 5.18
C ALA A 213 -26.42 8.28 3.86
N LEU A 214 -25.08 8.18 3.90
CA LEU A 214 -24.24 8.26 2.71
C LEU A 214 -24.55 7.12 1.74
N TYR A 215 -24.58 5.87 2.23
CA TYR A 215 -24.89 4.69 1.42
C TYR A 215 -26.27 4.79 0.77
N LYS A 216 -27.31 5.16 1.54
CA LYS A 216 -28.67 5.36 1.03
C LYS A 216 -28.71 6.36 -0.12
N THR A 217 -27.93 7.43 -0.04
CA THR A 217 -27.83 8.42 -1.11
C THR A 217 -27.09 7.88 -2.34
N LEU A 218 -26.04 7.07 -2.13
CA LEU A 218 -25.31 6.43 -3.21
C LEU A 218 -26.15 5.37 -3.94
N GLN A 219 -27.14 4.75 -3.30
CA GLN A 219 -27.96 3.68 -3.89
C GLN A 219 -29.03 4.17 -4.90
N ASP A 220 -28.86 5.35 -5.52
CA ASP A 220 -29.78 5.99 -6.48
C ASP A 220 -30.76 5.02 -7.21
N GLN A 221 -32.07 5.20 -7.00
CA GLN A 221 -33.14 4.30 -7.52
C GLN A 221 -32.98 2.80 -7.16
N SER A 222 -32.52 2.50 -5.95
CA SER A 222 -32.39 1.15 -5.33
C SER A 222 -31.14 0.35 -5.71
N THR A 223 -30.23 0.84 -6.57
CA THR A 223 -28.96 0.12 -6.86
C THR A 223 -27.75 1.04 -6.84
N ILE A 224 -26.61 0.51 -6.41
CA ILE A 224 -25.33 1.23 -6.40
C ILE A 224 -24.68 1.36 -7.79
N TYR A 225 -25.20 0.63 -8.78
CA TYR A 225 -24.62 0.50 -10.12
C TYR A 225 -24.45 1.84 -10.83
N GLN A 226 -25.50 2.67 -10.87
CA GLN A 226 -25.45 3.96 -11.57
C GLN A 226 -24.46 4.94 -10.94
N SER A 227 -24.30 4.87 -9.61
CA SER A 227 -23.35 5.71 -8.89
C SER A 227 -21.88 5.42 -9.23
N CYS A 228 -21.56 4.27 -9.81
CA CYS A 228 -20.21 3.97 -10.26
C CYS A 228 -19.80 4.81 -11.49
N PHE A 229 -20.76 5.28 -12.29
CA PHE A 229 -20.47 6.02 -13.52
C PHE A 229 -20.26 7.53 -13.28
N ASP A 230 -20.68 8.05 -12.13
CA ASP A 230 -20.38 9.41 -11.69
C ASP A 230 -19.03 9.46 -10.96
N THR A 231 -18.16 10.40 -11.33
CA THR A 231 -16.79 10.50 -10.78
C THR A 231 -16.80 10.76 -9.28
N TYR A 232 -17.69 11.62 -8.78
CA TYR A 232 -17.73 11.99 -7.36
C TYR A 232 -18.36 10.89 -6.51
N LYS A 233 -19.47 10.30 -6.98
CA LYS A 233 -20.13 9.17 -6.31
C LYS A 233 -19.23 7.94 -6.30
N SER A 234 -18.53 7.64 -7.39
CA SER A 234 -17.57 6.53 -7.48
C SER A 234 -16.47 6.66 -6.43
N VAL A 235 -15.81 7.81 -6.33
CA VAL A 235 -14.71 8.02 -5.38
C VAL A 235 -15.19 7.97 -3.93
N LEU A 236 -16.40 8.45 -3.65
CA LEU A 236 -17.05 8.27 -2.34
C LEU A 236 -17.32 6.79 -2.04
N LEU A 237 -17.85 6.03 -3.00
CA LEU A 237 -18.10 4.59 -2.85
C LEU A 237 -16.81 3.81 -2.58
N GLN A 238 -15.72 4.15 -3.28
CA GLN A 238 -14.39 3.59 -3.03
C GLN A 238 -13.95 3.84 -1.57
N THR A 239 -14.06 5.09 -1.12
CA THR A 239 -13.70 5.48 0.26
C THR A 239 -14.57 4.76 1.28
N TYR A 240 -15.88 4.69 1.01
CA TYR A 240 -16.85 3.99 1.84
C TYR A 240 -16.52 2.52 2.01
N CYS A 241 -16.36 1.77 0.91
CA CYS A 241 -16.04 0.35 0.99
C CYS A 241 -14.72 0.08 1.71
N LYS A 242 -13.69 0.91 1.48
CA LYS A 242 -12.39 0.79 2.16
C LYS A 242 -12.50 0.96 3.67
N ILE A 243 -13.26 1.96 4.14
CA ILE A 243 -13.41 2.21 5.59
C ILE A 243 -14.29 1.14 6.25
N ILE A 244 -15.40 0.77 5.62
CA ILE A 244 -16.31 -0.26 6.14
C ILE A 244 -15.59 -1.62 6.22
N ALA A 245 -14.76 -1.97 5.24
CA ALA A 245 -13.98 -3.21 5.26
C ALA A 245 -13.04 -3.29 6.49
N ARG A 246 -12.44 -2.17 6.90
CA ARG A 246 -11.52 -2.10 8.04
C ARG A 246 -12.24 -2.15 9.38
N CYS A 247 -13.47 -1.64 9.44
CA CYS A 247 -14.22 -1.48 10.68
C CYS A 247 -15.31 -2.53 10.89
N LYS A 248 -15.46 -3.49 9.95
CA LYS A 248 -16.58 -4.44 9.89
C LYS A 248 -16.86 -5.18 11.20
N GLU A 249 -15.82 -5.53 11.96
CA GLU A 249 -15.98 -6.25 13.24
C GLU A 249 -16.49 -5.36 14.38
N SER A 250 -16.42 -4.04 14.22
CA SER A 250 -16.75 -3.03 15.25
C SER A 250 -18.07 -2.31 15.01
N ILE A 251 -18.76 -2.59 13.90
CA ILE A 251 -19.94 -1.84 13.46
C ILE A 251 -21.09 -2.76 13.10
N ASP A 252 -22.31 -2.35 13.50
CA ASP A 252 -23.56 -3.01 13.09
C ASP A 252 -24.14 -2.31 11.86
N ILE A 253 -23.57 -2.63 10.69
CA ILE A 253 -24.03 -2.12 9.39
C ILE A 253 -24.69 -3.26 8.62
N PRO A 254 -25.89 -3.04 8.02
CA PRO A 254 -26.59 -4.08 7.27
C PRO A 254 -25.69 -4.72 6.22
N THR A 255 -25.74 -6.05 6.12
CA THR A 255 -24.83 -6.85 5.27
C THR A 255 -24.85 -6.39 3.80
N VAL A 256 -26.01 -5.97 3.28
CA VAL A 256 -26.14 -5.41 1.93
C VAL A 256 -25.33 -4.14 1.69
N GLN A 257 -25.08 -3.35 2.74
CA GLN A 257 -24.29 -2.12 2.68
C GLN A 257 -22.79 -2.38 2.94
N GLN A 258 -22.40 -3.60 3.29
CA GLN A 258 -20.99 -3.98 3.41
C GLN A 258 -20.37 -4.21 2.03
N PRO A 259 -19.03 -4.19 1.89
CA PRO A 259 -18.35 -4.33 0.61
C PRO A 259 -18.82 -5.54 -0.23
N LEU A 260 -19.09 -6.69 0.40
CA LEU A 260 -19.59 -7.87 -0.32
C LEU A 260 -20.99 -7.65 -0.89
N GLY A 261 -21.89 -7.02 -0.13
CA GLY A 261 -23.23 -6.66 -0.61
C GLY A 261 -23.20 -5.65 -1.76
N VAL A 262 -22.25 -4.71 -1.73
CA VAL A 262 -21.98 -3.79 -2.84
C VAL A 262 -21.49 -4.56 -4.06
N LEU A 263 -20.53 -5.46 -3.89
CA LEU A 263 -19.96 -6.24 -5.00
C LEU A 263 -21.01 -7.13 -5.67
N LEU A 264 -21.88 -7.79 -4.89
CA LEU A 264 -22.97 -8.58 -5.43
C LEU A 264 -23.90 -7.74 -6.32
N GLN A 265 -24.26 -6.52 -5.89
CA GLN A 265 -25.06 -5.61 -6.72
C GLN A 265 -24.35 -5.21 -8.02
N LEU A 266 -23.05 -4.90 -7.97
CA LEU A 266 -22.27 -4.54 -9.16
C LEU A 266 -22.13 -5.68 -10.15
N LEU A 267 -22.05 -6.92 -9.66
CA LEU A 267 -22.04 -8.13 -10.48
C LEU A 267 -23.45 -8.60 -10.89
N ASN A 268 -24.48 -7.83 -10.55
CA ASN A 268 -25.89 -8.14 -10.81
C ASN A 268 -26.30 -9.52 -10.23
N LEU A 269 -25.80 -9.83 -9.03
CA LEU A 269 -26.13 -11.02 -8.23
C LEU A 269 -27.10 -10.64 -7.10
N PRO A 270 -28.01 -11.54 -6.69
CA PRO A 270 -28.95 -11.24 -5.61
C PRO A 270 -28.22 -11.09 -4.28
N THR A 271 -28.55 -10.06 -3.51
CA THR A 271 -27.94 -9.82 -2.18
C THR A 271 -28.42 -10.83 -1.13
N THR A 272 -29.48 -11.59 -1.41
CA THR A 272 -29.99 -12.67 -0.53
C THR A 272 -29.02 -13.84 -0.37
N ILE A 273 -28.01 -13.98 -1.22
CA ILE A 273 -26.98 -15.02 -1.10
C ILE A 273 -25.75 -14.58 -0.30
N ILE A 274 -25.75 -13.39 0.30
CA ILE A 274 -24.55 -12.77 0.91
C ILE A 274 -23.87 -13.66 1.96
N ASP A 275 -24.65 -14.40 2.76
CA ASP A 275 -24.13 -15.32 3.78
C ASP A 275 -23.75 -16.70 3.23
N LYS A 276 -23.94 -16.91 1.93
CA LYS A 276 -23.74 -18.20 1.23
C LYS A 276 -22.85 -18.06 -0.02
N VAL A 277 -22.14 -16.93 -0.18
CA VAL A 277 -21.25 -16.70 -1.32
C VAL A 277 -20.09 -17.69 -1.26
N THR A 278 -20.21 -18.73 -2.08
CA THR A 278 -19.25 -19.82 -2.22
C THR A 278 -19.15 -20.19 -3.70
N ARG A 279 -18.05 -20.84 -4.10
CA ARG A 279 -17.89 -21.34 -5.49
C ARG A 279 -19.06 -22.23 -5.90
N LYS A 280 -19.51 -23.11 -5.00
CA LYS A 280 -20.66 -24.00 -5.23
C LYS A 280 -21.93 -23.21 -5.49
N LYS A 281 -22.23 -22.21 -4.65
CA LYS A 281 -23.47 -21.44 -4.79
C LYS A 281 -23.50 -20.58 -6.05
N LEU A 282 -22.35 -20.05 -6.46
CA LEU A 282 -22.25 -19.20 -7.65
C LEU A 282 -22.46 -19.95 -8.97
N LYS A 283 -22.39 -21.30 -8.99
CA LYS A 283 -22.71 -22.12 -10.17
C LYS A 283 -24.18 -22.01 -10.60
N ASP A 284 -25.07 -21.62 -9.69
CA ASP A 284 -26.50 -21.42 -9.98
C ASP A 284 -26.75 -20.11 -10.77
N PHE A 285 -25.71 -19.31 -11.00
CA PHE A 285 -25.81 -17.99 -11.60
C PHE A 285 -24.92 -17.87 -12.84
N THR A 286 -25.27 -16.91 -13.70
CA THR A 286 -24.48 -16.54 -14.88
C THR A 286 -24.16 -15.06 -14.80
N LEU A 287 -22.90 -14.68 -15.06
CA LEU A 287 -22.49 -13.29 -15.10
C LEU A 287 -23.26 -12.56 -16.21
N LYS A 288 -23.92 -11.46 -15.87
CA LYS A 288 -24.53 -10.57 -16.87
C LYS A 288 -23.44 -9.75 -17.57
N PHE A 289 -22.88 -10.32 -18.64
CA PHE A 289 -21.70 -9.77 -19.32
C PHE A 289 -21.86 -8.32 -19.76
N SER A 290 -23.04 -7.90 -20.27
CA SER A 290 -23.26 -6.52 -20.71
C SER A 290 -23.05 -5.51 -19.59
N THR A 291 -23.64 -5.76 -18.42
CA THR A 291 -23.52 -4.92 -17.22
C THR A 291 -22.08 -4.87 -16.71
N PHE A 292 -21.40 -6.02 -16.65
CA PHE A 292 -19.99 -6.08 -16.24
C PHE A 292 -19.07 -5.35 -17.23
N LYS A 293 -19.33 -5.50 -18.53
CA LYS A 293 -18.60 -4.83 -19.61
C LYS A 293 -18.69 -3.32 -19.49
N ASP A 294 -19.88 -2.78 -19.22
CA ASP A 294 -20.08 -1.34 -19.09
C ASP A 294 -19.27 -0.76 -17.93
N LEU A 295 -19.20 -1.46 -16.78
CA LEU A 295 -18.32 -1.09 -15.66
C LEU A 295 -16.84 -1.09 -16.09
N CYS A 296 -16.41 -2.08 -16.87
CA CYS A 296 -15.03 -2.18 -17.34
C CYS A 296 -14.65 -1.14 -18.41
N LYS A 297 -15.62 -0.52 -19.09
CA LYS A 297 -15.39 0.50 -20.13
C LYS A 297 -15.41 1.93 -19.60
N ASN A 298 -15.94 2.17 -18.41
CA ASN A 298 -16.00 3.50 -17.81
C ASN A 298 -14.89 3.69 -16.75
N THR A 299 -14.15 4.79 -16.84
CA THR A 299 -13.03 5.10 -15.94
C THR A 299 -13.46 5.20 -14.47
N SER A 300 -14.55 5.91 -14.16
CA SER A 300 -15.03 6.03 -12.78
C SER A 300 -15.49 4.68 -12.24
N ALA A 301 -16.21 3.92 -13.06
CA ALA A 301 -16.78 2.65 -12.64
C ALA A 301 -15.73 1.56 -12.44
N CYS A 302 -14.67 1.55 -13.26
CA CYS A 302 -13.59 0.58 -13.14
C CYS A 302 -12.84 0.75 -11.81
N PHE A 303 -12.55 2.00 -11.38
CA PHE A 303 -11.92 2.27 -10.08
C PHE A 303 -12.84 1.92 -8.89
N ALA A 304 -14.15 2.14 -9.02
CA ALA A 304 -15.11 1.69 -8.02
C ALA A 304 -15.09 0.17 -7.88
N LEU A 305 -15.19 -0.55 -9.00
CA LEU A 305 -15.19 -2.02 -9.01
C LEU A 305 -13.88 -2.59 -8.45
N GLU A 306 -12.75 -2.03 -8.85
CA GLU A 306 -11.41 -2.37 -8.33
C GLU A 306 -11.36 -2.25 -6.81
N SER A 307 -11.70 -1.06 -6.28
CA SER A 307 -11.68 -0.78 -4.85
C SER A 307 -12.67 -1.63 -4.06
N VAL A 308 -13.83 -1.97 -4.64
CA VAL A 308 -14.83 -2.82 -3.99
C VAL A 308 -14.28 -4.24 -3.87
N PHE A 309 -13.68 -4.81 -4.93
CA PHE A 309 -13.01 -6.11 -4.86
C PHE A 309 -11.91 -6.13 -3.79
N GLU A 310 -11.04 -5.13 -3.75
CA GLU A 310 -10.00 -5.01 -2.72
C GLU A 310 -10.61 -4.96 -1.31
N SER A 311 -11.70 -4.21 -1.12
CA SER A 311 -12.40 -4.09 0.16
C SER A 311 -13.03 -5.41 0.60
N VAL A 312 -13.58 -6.19 -0.34
CA VAL A 312 -14.08 -7.55 -0.06
C VAL A 312 -12.93 -8.48 0.29
N SER A 313 -11.78 -8.38 -0.37
CA SER A 313 -10.61 -9.21 -0.06
C SER A 313 -10.10 -9.04 1.37
N VAL A 314 -10.23 -7.83 1.93
CA VAL A 314 -9.85 -7.53 3.32
C VAL A 314 -10.89 -8.06 4.31
N SER A 315 -12.17 -7.94 3.99
CA SER A 315 -13.27 -8.20 4.94
C SER A 315 -13.92 -9.60 4.83
N GLN A 316 -13.73 -10.28 3.70
CA GLN A 316 -14.33 -11.56 3.29
C GLN A 316 -13.48 -12.21 2.16
N PRO A 317 -12.24 -12.65 2.44
CA PRO A 317 -11.32 -13.15 1.41
C PRO A 317 -11.84 -14.37 0.63
N GLU A 318 -12.52 -15.30 1.28
CA GLU A 318 -13.08 -16.50 0.63
C GLU A 318 -14.17 -16.16 -0.38
N ALA A 319 -15.08 -15.25 -0.03
CA ALA A 319 -16.12 -14.76 -0.94
C ALA A 319 -15.50 -13.96 -2.10
N CYS A 320 -14.42 -13.20 -1.85
CA CYS A 320 -13.67 -12.49 -2.87
C CYS A 320 -13.12 -13.46 -3.93
N GLY A 321 -12.47 -14.55 -3.50
CA GLY A 321 -11.94 -15.58 -4.41
C GLY A 321 -13.05 -16.26 -5.22
N ALA A 322 -14.16 -16.62 -4.56
CA ALA A 322 -15.31 -17.20 -5.24
C ALA A 322 -15.91 -16.28 -6.33
N LEU A 323 -16.03 -14.97 -6.05
CA LEU A 323 -16.52 -13.98 -7.01
C LEU A 323 -15.52 -13.70 -8.12
N ALA A 324 -14.21 -13.69 -7.83
CA ALA A 324 -13.17 -13.56 -8.84
C ALA A 324 -13.23 -14.73 -9.83
N ASN A 325 -13.32 -15.97 -9.33
CA ASN A 325 -13.49 -17.17 -10.14
C ASN A 325 -14.75 -17.10 -11.01
N PHE A 326 -15.89 -16.68 -10.43
CA PHE A 326 -17.15 -16.48 -11.14
C PHE A 326 -17.01 -15.49 -12.31
N VAL A 327 -16.36 -14.34 -12.08
CA VAL A 327 -16.13 -13.36 -13.15
C VAL A 327 -15.22 -13.90 -14.23
N ILE A 328 -14.13 -14.58 -13.88
CA ILE A 328 -13.20 -15.19 -14.86
C ILE A 328 -13.92 -16.23 -15.72
N SER A 329 -14.71 -17.11 -15.12
CA SER A 329 -15.53 -18.09 -15.85
C SER A 329 -16.59 -17.44 -16.75
N GLY A 330 -17.11 -16.28 -16.37
CA GLY A 330 -18.09 -15.52 -17.15
C GLY A 330 -17.49 -14.58 -18.21
N THR A 331 -16.16 -14.48 -18.30
CA THR A 331 -15.45 -13.54 -19.18
C THR A 331 -14.39 -14.28 -20.00
N ILE A 332 -13.14 -14.30 -19.54
CA ILE A 332 -11.97 -14.84 -20.25
C ILE A 332 -12.20 -16.32 -20.60
N LEU A 333 -12.72 -17.10 -19.65
CA LEU A 333 -12.96 -18.53 -19.80
C LEU A 333 -14.42 -18.86 -20.15
N SER A 334 -15.19 -17.87 -20.61
CA SER A 334 -16.59 -18.10 -20.95
C SER A 334 -16.75 -19.05 -22.12
N ARG A 335 -17.77 -19.91 -22.03
CA ARG A 335 -18.23 -20.74 -23.16
C ARG A 335 -18.87 -19.90 -24.25
N THR A 336 -19.51 -18.79 -23.89
CA THR A 336 -20.08 -17.85 -24.85
C THR A 336 -19.01 -16.89 -25.35
N ASP A 337 -19.05 -16.61 -26.66
CA ASP A 337 -18.12 -15.67 -27.25
C ASP A 337 -18.33 -14.25 -26.68
N ASN A 338 -17.23 -13.57 -26.35
CA ASN A 338 -17.24 -12.22 -25.82
C ASN A 338 -15.87 -11.54 -26.00
N GLU A 339 -15.86 -10.21 -26.02
CA GLU A 339 -14.65 -9.42 -26.31
C GLU A 339 -13.51 -9.61 -25.30
N PHE A 340 -13.79 -10.04 -24.07
CA PHE A 340 -12.77 -10.25 -23.04
C PHE A 340 -12.15 -11.66 -23.06
N LYS A 341 -12.53 -12.52 -24.01
CA LYS A 341 -11.79 -13.77 -24.27
C LYS A 341 -10.43 -13.50 -24.91
N ASP A 342 -10.32 -12.41 -25.67
CA ASP A 342 -9.07 -11.95 -26.25
C ASP A 342 -8.30 -11.12 -25.22
N LEU A 343 -7.19 -11.68 -24.72
CA LEU A 343 -6.37 -11.00 -23.73
C LEU A 343 -5.74 -9.71 -24.26
N SER A 344 -5.57 -9.58 -25.58
CA SER A 344 -5.06 -8.35 -26.21
C SER A 344 -6.05 -7.18 -26.05
N VAL A 345 -7.35 -7.46 -26.09
CA VAL A 345 -8.41 -6.46 -25.85
C VAL A 345 -8.37 -5.96 -24.41
N ILE A 346 -8.18 -6.87 -23.45
CA ILE A 346 -8.03 -6.51 -22.03
C ILE A 346 -6.75 -5.69 -21.84
N ALA A 347 -5.61 -6.20 -22.35
CA ALA A 347 -4.32 -5.55 -22.19
C ALA A 347 -4.30 -4.16 -22.83
N GLY A 348 -4.83 -4.01 -24.04
CA GLY A 348 -4.90 -2.72 -24.75
C GLY A 348 -5.83 -1.68 -24.11
N SER A 349 -6.70 -2.08 -23.18
CA SER A 349 -7.67 -1.20 -22.54
C SER A 349 -7.10 -0.51 -21.29
N LYS A 350 -7.20 0.82 -21.23
CA LYS A 350 -6.77 1.63 -20.06
C LYS A 350 -7.67 1.48 -18.84
N THR A 351 -8.83 0.86 -18.96
CA THR A 351 -9.81 0.67 -17.87
C THR A 351 -9.95 -0.80 -17.51
N ALA A 352 -10.22 -1.67 -18.49
CA ALA A 352 -10.46 -3.08 -18.24
C ALA A 352 -9.21 -3.79 -17.67
N SER A 353 -8.01 -3.43 -18.14
CA SER A 353 -6.75 -3.99 -17.63
C SER A 353 -6.58 -3.83 -16.11
N HIS A 354 -7.03 -2.71 -15.54
CA HIS A 354 -6.97 -2.45 -14.10
C HIS A 354 -7.90 -3.39 -13.32
N VAL A 355 -9.15 -3.48 -13.73
CA VAL A 355 -10.16 -4.35 -13.11
C VAL A 355 -9.74 -5.81 -13.20
N PHE A 356 -9.32 -6.27 -14.38
CA PHE A 356 -8.87 -7.65 -14.58
C PHE A 356 -7.58 -7.96 -13.82
N SER A 357 -6.67 -6.99 -13.66
CA SER A 357 -5.48 -7.20 -12.80
C SER A 357 -5.89 -7.52 -11.36
N VAL A 358 -6.88 -6.82 -10.81
CA VAL A 358 -7.35 -7.10 -9.44
C VAL A 358 -8.10 -8.44 -9.37
N ILE A 359 -9.02 -8.70 -10.29
CA ILE A 359 -9.82 -9.93 -10.31
C ILE A 359 -8.92 -11.17 -10.47
N ILE A 360 -7.99 -11.16 -11.42
CA ILE A 360 -7.07 -12.28 -11.65
C ILE A 360 -6.18 -12.51 -10.43
N GLY A 361 -5.75 -11.45 -9.74
CA GLY A 361 -4.97 -11.56 -8.50
C GLY A 361 -5.71 -12.18 -7.31
N PHE A 362 -7.04 -12.27 -7.38
CA PHE A 362 -7.88 -12.93 -6.38
C PHE A 362 -8.41 -14.30 -6.84
N CYS A 363 -8.13 -14.71 -8.08
CA CYS A 363 -8.42 -16.07 -8.54
C CYS A 363 -7.65 -17.09 -7.71
N ASP A 364 -8.34 -18.13 -7.25
CA ASP A 364 -7.79 -19.13 -6.33
C ASP A 364 -8.25 -20.57 -6.66
N ASP A 365 -8.88 -20.79 -7.81
CA ASP A 365 -9.22 -22.13 -8.32
C ASP A 365 -8.12 -22.67 -9.23
N PRO A 366 -7.39 -23.75 -8.84
CA PRO A 366 -6.35 -24.33 -9.67
C PRO A 366 -6.82 -24.72 -11.08
N ARG A 367 -8.07 -25.18 -11.24
CA ARG A 367 -8.62 -25.58 -12.55
C ARG A 367 -8.73 -24.38 -13.49
N LEU A 368 -9.31 -23.28 -12.99
CA LEU A 368 -9.44 -22.05 -13.77
C LEU A 368 -8.08 -21.42 -14.05
N LEU A 369 -7.15 -21.50 -13.11
CA LEU A 369 -5.79 -21.01 -13.33
C LEU A 369 -5.02 -21.84 -14.35
N THR A 370 -5.20 -23.17 -14.40
CA THR A 370 -4.67 -24.03 -15.48
C THR A 370 -5.17 -23.56 -16.84
N ASP A 371 -6.48 -23.34 -16.99
CA ASP A 371 -7.07 -22.85 -18.24
C ASP A 371 -6.58 -21.44 -18.59
N LEU A 372 -6.52 -20.54 -17.61
CA LEU A 372 -5.98 -19.18 -17.78
C LEU A 372 -4.52 -19.20 -18.22
N LEU A 373 -3.68 -20.06 -17.65
CA LEU A 373 -2.29 -20.22 -18.06
C LEU A 373 -2.18 -20.58 -19.55
N GLY A 374 -3.10 -21.42 -20.06
CA GLY A 374 -3.20 -21.71 -21.50
C GLY A 374 -3.48 -20.46 -22.34
N VAL A 375 -4.45 -19.63 -21.94
CA VAL A 375 -4.77 -18.37 -22.63
C VAL A 375 -3.59 -17.39 -22.57
N TYR A 376 -2.98 -17.22 -21.41
CA TYR A 376 -1.82 -16.34 -21.22
C TYR A 376 -0.62 -16.80 -22.03
N THR A 377 -0.36 -18.10 -22.10
CA THR A 377 0.73 -18.68 -22.92
C THR A 377 0.51 -18.34 -24.39
N ALA A 378 -0.71 -18.53 -24.91
CA ALA A 378 -1.04 -18.23 -26.30
C ALA A 378 -0.92 -16.73 -26.65
N SER A 379 -1.16 -15.83 -25.68
CA SER A 379 -1.09 -14.38 -25.87
C SER A 379 0.17 -13.72 -25.29
N CYS A 380 1.17 -14.51 -24.87
CA CYS A 380 2.27 -14.01 -24.06
C CYS A 380 3.07 -12.91 -24.77
N SER A 381 3.35 -13.06 -26.07
CA SER A 381 4.04 -12.04 -26.88
C SER A 381 3.32 -10.69 -26.87
N VAL A 382 2.01 -10.70 -27.09
CA VAL A 382 1.16 -9.49 -27.14
C VAL A 382 1.11 -8.79 -25.78
N ILE A 383 1.07 -9.55 -24.67
CA ILE A 383 1.07 -8.99 -23.31
C ILE A 383 2.36 -8.22 -23.02
N PHE A 384 3.50 -8.73 -23.49
CA PHE A 384 4.81 -8.07 -23.35
C PHE A 384 4.95 -6.84 -24.26
N GLU A 385 4.33 -6.84 -25.44
CA GLU A 385 4.40 -5.71 -26.38
C GLU A 385 3.68 -4.45 -25.88
N HIS A 386 2.60 -4.60 -25.10
CA HIS A 386 1.80 -3.45 -24.66
C HIS A 386 2.24 -2.85 -23.30
N ASP A 387 3.36 -3.28 -22.69
CA ASP A 387 3.88 -2.80 -21.38
C ASP A 387 2.86 -2.93 -20.22
N TYR A 388 1.84 -3.80 -20.36
CA TYR A 388 0.82 -4.06 -19.33
C TYR A 388 1.09 -5.36 -18.53
N SER A 389 2.34 -5.59 -18.09
CA SER A 389 2.67 -6.81 -17.31
C SER A 389 2.00 -6.90 -15.94
N LYS A 390 1.25 -5.89 -15.49
CA LYS A 390 0.43 -6.00 -14.28
C LYS A 390 -0.52 -7.20 -14.34
N LEU A 391 -0.94 -7.63 -15.53
CA LEU A 391 -1.71 -8.84 -15.73
C LEU A 391 -0.91 -10.11 -15.37
N ILE A 392 0.35 -10.21 -15.82
CA ILE A 392 1.25 -11.33 -15.45
C ILE A 392 1.53 -11.34 -13.94
N GLN A 393 1.84 -10.17 -13.38
CA GLN A 393 2.06 -10.02 -11.93
C GLN A 393 0.83 -10.47 -11.13
N SER A 394 -0.36 -10.14 -11.63
CA SER A 394 -1.62 -10.53 -11.00
C SER A 394 -1.90 -12.01 -11.15
N LEU A 395 -1.60 -12.60 -12.31
CA LEU A 395 -1.66 -14.05 -12.49
C LEU A 395 -0.77 -14.77 -11.48
N PHE A 396 0.48 -14.33 -11.30
CA PHE A 396 1.39 -14.89 -10.30
C PHE A 396 0.85 -14.81 -8.87
N ARG A 397 0.15 -13.72 -8.51
CA ARG A 397 -0.54 -13.62 -7.21
C ARG A 397 -1.67 -14.64 -7.09
N GLY A 398 -2.45 -14.87 -8.15
CA GLY A 398 -3.47 -15.92 -8.19
C GLY A 398 -2.88 -17.32 -8.03
N LEU A 399 -1.78 -17.61 -8.73
CA LEU A 399 -1.05 -18.88 -8.62
C LEU A 399 -0.57 -19.14 -7.18
N CYS A 400 -0.04 -18.13 -6.50
CA CYS A 400 0.37 -18.22 -5.10
C CYS A 400 -0.78 -18.64 -4.17
N ARG A 401 -1.95 -18.00 -4.33
CA ARG A 401 -3.15 -18.31 -3.54
C ARG A 401 -3.61 -19.74 -3.78
N ALA A 402 -3.63 -20.18 -5.03
CA ALA A 402 -4.01 -21.53 -5.40
C ALA A 402 -3.03 -22.59 -4.87
N ALA A 403 -1.71 -22.35 -4.95
CA ALA A 403 -0.69 -23.25 -4.40
C ALA A 403 -0.83 -23.45 -2.88
N THR A 404 -1.18 -22.38 -2.16
CA THR A 404 -1.47 -22.45 -0.71
C THR A 404 -2.69 -23.33 -0.42
N SER A 405 -3.74 -23.20 -1.25
CA SER A 405 -4.95 -24.03 -1.15
C SER A 405 -4.66 -25.52 -1.41
N VAL A 406 -3.92 -25.81 -2.50
CA VAL A 406 -3.49 -27.18 -2.86
C VAL A 406 -2.67 -27.82 -1.72
N SER A 407 -1.71 -27.07 -1.17
CA SER A 407 -0.85 -27.56 -0.08
C SER A 407 -1.64 -27.87 1.19
N LYS A 408 -2.68 -27.09 1.50
CA LYS A 408 -3.55 -27.31 2.66
C LYS A 408 -4.36 -28.60 2.51
N THR A 409 -5.00 -28.82 1.35
CA THR A 409 -5.80 -30.02 1.08
C THR A 409 -4.96 -31.31 1.17
N LEU A 410 -3.71 -31.28 0.69
CA LEU A 410 -2.80 -32.43 0.74
C LEU A 410 -2.32 -32.77 2.17
N LYS A 411 -2.20 -31.77 3.05
CA LYS A 411 -1.84 -32.01 4.46
C LYS A 411 -3.02 -32.62 5.24
N GLU A 412 -4.22 -32.10 5.01
CA GLU A 412 -5.44 -32.61 5.65
C GLU A 412 -5.73 -34.08 5.27
N SER A 413 -5.45 -34.49 4.02
CA SER A 413 -5.58 -35.89 3.62
C SER A 413 -4.58 -36.84 4.29
N ASN A 414 -3.36 -36.36 4.59
CA ASN A 414 -2.30 -37.17 5.21
C ASN A 414 -2.48 -37.30 6.75
N GLU A 415 -3.12 -36.32 7.40
CA GLU A 415 -3.43 -36.39 8.84
C GLU A 415 -4.62 -37.32 9.12
N GLU A 416 -5.58 -37.41 8.20
CA GLU A 416 -6.75 -38.29 8.32
C GLU A 416 -6.44 -39.77 8.05
N GLU A 417 -5.40 -40.09 7.29
CA GLU A 417 -4.89 -41.47 7.18
C GLU A 417 -4.27 -41.99 8.50
N ASN A 418 -3.94 -41.10 9.45
CA ASN A 418 -3.45 -41.47 10.78
C ASN A 418 -4.54 -41.52 11.87
N VAL A 419 -5.80 -41.19 11.54
CA VAL A 419 -6.94 -41.26 12.47
C VAL A 419 -8.13 -41.91 11.77
N VAL A 420 -8.09 -43.24 11.63
CA VAL A 420 -9.29 -44.00 11.25
C VAL A 420 -9.94 -44.59 12.49
N GLN A 421 -11.02 -43.96 12.95
CA GLN A 421 -12.33 -44.61 13.19
C GLN A 421 -13.39 -43.61 13.68
N ASN A 422 -14.57 -43.69 13.06
CA ASN A 422 -15.86 -43.04 13.38
C ASN A 422 -16.05 -41.57 13.00
N ASP A 423 -16.44 -41.31 11.74
CA ASP A 423 -17.84 -41.02 11.38
C ASP A 423 -17.91 -40.62 9.88
N ASN A 424 -18.40 -41.56 9.07
CA ASN A 424 -18.69 -41.34 7.66
C ASN A 424 -20.05 -40.66 7.51
N GLN A 425 -20.09 -39.32 7.43
CA GLN A 425 -21.16 -38.56 6.77
C GLN A 425 -20.86 -37.04 6.73
N ASN A 426 -19.96 -36.58 5.85
CA ASN A 426 -19.98 -35.28 5.15
C ASN A 426 -18.61 -34.93 4.54
N ARG A 427 -18.18 -35.63 3.48
CA ARG A 427 -17.08 -35.13 2.63
C ARG A 427 -17.53 -34.96 1.19
N ASN A 428 -17.37 -33.73 0.70
CA ASN A 428 -17.79 -33.26 -0.62
C ASN A 428 -16.87 -33.83 -1.71
N ALA A 429 -17.42 -34.62 -2.63
CA ALA A 429 -16.70 -35.22 -3.75
C ALA A 429 -16.15 -34.22 -4.81
N MET A 430 -16.35 -32.90 -4.67
CA MET A 430 -16.02 -31.89 -5.69
C MET A 430 -14.91 -30.87 -5.33
N ASP A 431 -14.47 -30.85 -4.07
CA ASP A 431 -13.31 -30.06 -3.61
C ASP A 431 -12.06 -30.93 -3.42
N VAL A 432 -12.14 -32.22 -3.79
CA VAL A 432 -10.98 -33.11 -3.79
C VAL A 432 -10.06 -32.72 -4.94
N ILE A 433 -8.94 -32.11 -4.60
CA ILE A 433 -7.85 -31.83 -5.55
C ILE A 433 -7.20 -33.17 -5.88
N SER A 434 -7.42 -33.68 -7.10
CA SER A 434 -6.81 -34.94 -7.52
C SER A 434 -5.32 -34.75 -7.81
N PRO A 435 -4.48 -35.78 -7.61
CA PRO A 435 -3.06 -35.74 -8.00
C PRO A 435 -2.84 -35.39 -9.50
N GLU A 436 -3.78 -35.81 -10.35
CA GLU A 436 -3.78 -35.47 -11.78
C GLU A 436 -3.97 -33.97 -12.01
N LEU A 437 -4.85 -33.32 -11.24
CA LEU A 437 -5.06 -31.87 -11.31
C LEU A 437 -3.82 -31.10 -10.86
N VAL A 438 -3.15 -31.54 -9.78
CA VAL A 438 -1.91 -30.92 -9.30
C VAL A 438 -0.83 -31.01 -10.38
N THR A 439 -0.59 -32.20 -10.92
CA THR A 439 0.37 -32.43 -12.00
C THR A 439 0.05 -31.57 -13.24
N SER A 440 -1.23 -31.49 -13.63
CA SER A 440 -1.68 -30.67 -14.76
C SER A 440 -1.44 -29.17 -14.51
N PHE A 441 -1.74 -28.70 -13.30
CA PHE A 441 -1.55 -27.31 -12.89
C PHE A 441 -0.08 -26.91 -12.86
N GLU A 442 0.78 -27.74 -12.27
CA GLU A 442 2.23 -27.51 -12.24
C GLU A 442 2.84 -27.53 -13.65
N LYS A 443 2.41 -28.47 -14.50
CA LYS A 443 2.81 -28.51 -15.91
C LYS A 443 2.41 -27.23 -16.65
N ALA A 444 1.19 -26.75 -16.47
CA ALA A 444 0.73 -25.51 -17.10
C ALA A 444 1.52 -24.29 -16.62
N GLN A 445 1.87 -24.22 -15.33
CA GLN A 445 2.74 -23.16 -14.81
C GLN A 445 4.11 -23.22 -15.48
N ARG A 446 4.71 -24.41 -15.59
CA ARG A 446 6.00 -24.59 -16.24
C ARG A 446 5.97 -24.16 -17.71
N THR A 447 4.97 -24.60 -18.48
CA THR A 447 4.81 -24.22 -19.89
C THR A 447 4.70 -22.70 -20.07
N PHE A 448 3.92 -22.03 -19.22
CA PHE A 448 3.80 -20.57 -19.29
C PHE A 448 5.12 -19.86 -18.98
N ILE A 449 5.85 -20.36 -17.99
CA ILE A 449 7.15 -19.80 -17.59
C ILE A 449 8.21 -20.01 -18.68
N ASP A 450 8.27 -21.20 -19.27
CA ASP A 450 9.16 -21.48 -20.40
C ASP A 450 8.86 -20.53 -21.57
N ALA A 451 7.58 -20.26 -21.88
CA ALA A 451 7.20 -19.28 -22.90
C ALA A 451 7.69 -17.85 -22.58
N ILE A 452 7.64 -17.43 -21.30
CA ILE A 452 8.22 -16.14 -20.88
C ILE A 452 9.74 -16.13 -21.11
N ILE A 453 10.43 -17.21 -20.72
CA ILE A 453 11.89 -17.33 -20.87
C ILE A 453 12.28 -17.29 -22.34
N GLU A 454 11.58 -18.03 -23.20
CA GLU A 454 11.80 -18.06 -24.65
C GLU A 454 11.65 -16.66 -25.28
N LEU A 455 10.64 -15.89 -24.86
CA LEU A 455 10.44 -14.51 -25.33
C LEU A 455 11.59 -13.56 -24.98
N THR A 456 12.39 -13.88 -23.96
CA THR A 456 13.56 -13.06 -23.61
C THR A 456 14.76 -13.29 -24.52
N GLU A 457 14.77 -14.41 -25.27
CA GLU A 457 15.91 -14.88 -26.07
C GLU A 457 17.25 -14.93 -25.30
N ALA A 458 17.18 -15.05 -23.96
CA ALA A 458 18.33 -14.91 -23.07
C ALA A 458 18.71 -16.20 -22.34
N ASP A 459 18.03 -17.32 -22.65
CA ASP A 459 18.23 -18.62 -22.00
C ASP A 459 18.28 -18.44 -20.47
N LYS A 460 19.27 -18.99 -19.76
CA LYS A 460 19.42 -18.87 -18.30
C LYS A 460 19.59 -17.45 -17.77
N ARG A 461 19.79 -16.44 -18.63
CA ARG A 461 19.94 -15.02 -18.27
C ARG A 461 18.64 -14.22 -18.45
N PHE A 462 17.49 -14.89 -18.51
CA PHE A 462 16.17 -14.27 -18.66
C PHE A 462 15.88 -13.18 -17.62
N ILE A 463 16.33 -13.31 -16.36
CA ILE A 463 16.15 -12.25 -15.36
C ILE A 463 16.85 -10.96 -15.78
N ARG A 464 18.07 -11.07 -16.32
CA ARG A 464 18.78 -9.90 -16.86
C ARG A 464 18.04 -9.26 -18.02
N ALA A 465 17.52 -10.04 -18.94
CA ALA A 465 16.75 -9.53 -20.08
C ALA A 465 15.44 -8.86 -19.66
N LEU A 466 14.76 -9.41 -18.63
CA LEU A 466 13.58 -8.79 -18.02
C LEU A 466 13.91 -7.51 -17.24
N LEU A 467 15.09 -7.39 -16.64
CA LEU A 467 15.44 -6.17 -15.91
C LEU A 467 16.04 -5.10 -16.81
N LEU A 468 16.81 -5.50 -17.82
CA LEU A 468 17.63 -4.64 -18.67
C LEU A 468 17.41 -4.96 -20.16
N PRO A 469 16.16 -4.84 -20.67
CA PRO A 469 15.86 -5.18 -22.06
C PRO A 469 16.70 -4.32 -23.01
N GLY A 470 17.29 -4.96 -24.02
CA GLY A 470 18.16 -4.32 -25.01
C GLY A 470 19.59 -3.99 -24.55
N GLN A 471 19.97 -4.37 -23.32
CA GLN A 471 21.36 -4.29 -22.86
C GLN A 471 22.09 -5.64 -23.01
N PRO A 472 23.44 -5.66 -22.99
CA PRO A 472 24.21 -6.89 -23.06
C PRO A 472 23.82 -7.90 -21.95
N LEU A 473 23.59 -9.15 -22.35
CA LEU A 473 23.29 -10.26 -21.44
C LEU A 473 24.51 -10.70 -20.63
N THR A 474 25.72 -10.39 -21.08
CA THR A 474 26.98 -10.70 -20.39
C THR A 474 27.86 -9.46 -20.31
N GLY A 475 28.77 -9.43 -19.33
CA GLY A 475 29.70 -8.32 -19.15
C GLY A 475 29.03 -7.05 -18.59
N PRO A 476 29.72 -5.90 -18.65
CA PRO A 476 29.25 -4.68 -18.00
C PRO A 476 27.96 -4.17 -18.65
N PHE A 477 26.99 -3.80 -17.82
CA PHE A 477 25.80 -3.08 -18.24
C PHE A 477 25.88 -1.62 -17.80
N SER A 478 25.08 -0.73 -18.39
CA SER A 478 25.02 0.67 -18.00
C SER A 478 23.72 0.98 -17.27
N LEU A 479 23.85 1.67 -16.13
CA LEU A 479 22.75 2.38 -15.51
C LEU A 479 23.18 3.85 -15.55
N GLU A 480 22.46 4.68 -16.30
CA GLU A 480 22.78 6.12 -16.44
C GLU A 480 22.84 6.81 -15.06
N PHE A 481 22.08 6.29 -14.10
CA PHE A 481 22.06 6.78 -12.72
C PHE A 481 22.51 5.69 -11.76
N SER A 482 23.69 5.91 -11.20
CA SER A 482 24.06 5.24 -9.96
C SER A 482 23.46 6.03 -8.80
N PHE A 483 22.54 5.43 -8.03
CA PHE A 483 22.05 6.07 -6.81
C PHE A 483 23.13 6.13 -5.72
N SER A 484 24.31 5.54 -5.98
CA SER A 484 25.52 5.73 -5.19
C SER A 484 26.06 7.17 -5.19
N THR A 485 25.54 8.11 -5.98
CA THR A 485 25.94 9.53 -5.95
C THR A 485 24.80 10.48 -5.51
N ASN A 486 23.58 9.96 -5.37
CA ASN A 486 22.41 10.76 -5.01
C ASN A 486 22.35 11.01 -3.50
N SER A 487 22.41 12.26 -3.04
CA SER A 487 22.44 12.62 -1.60
C SER A 487 21.29 12.10 -0.73
N LYS A 488 20.15 11.69 -1.31
CA LYS A 488 19.07 10.99 -0.58
C LYS A 488 19.47 9.55 -0.20
N TYR A 489 20.38 8.96 -0.97
CA TYR A 489 20.86 7.58 -0.87
C TYR A 489 22.38 7.51 -0.57
N MET A 490 23.10 8.63 -0.69
CA MET A 490 24.49 8.85 -0.31
C MET A 490 24.59 9.52 1.05
N PHE A 491 25.50 9.03 1.88
CA PHE A 491 25.92 9.72 3.07
C PHE A 491 26.99 10.75 2.70
N LYS A 492 26.60 12.02 2.61
CA LYS A 492 27.59 13.05 2.86
C LYS A 492 28.02 12.89 4.32
N ALA A 493 29.23 12.42 4.56
CA ALA A 493 29.99 12.95 5.68
C ALA A 493 29.84 14.48 5.62
N LEU A 494 29.39 15.08 6.71
CA LEU A 494 29.16 16.52 6.83
C LEU A 494 30.44 17.29 6.52
N ALA A 495 30.63 17.64 5.26
CA ALA A 495 31.51 18.67 4.77
C ALA A 495 30.76 19.22 3.53
N THR A 496 30.15 20.40 3.56
CA THR A 496 30.74 21.71 3.82
C THR A 496 29.64 22.69 4.22
N THR A 497 29.81 23.41 5.32
CA THR A 497 29.14 24.69 5.59
C THR A 497 29.86 25.79 4.82
N PHE A 498 29.13 26.60 4.05
CA PHE A 498 29.67 27.87 3.55
C PHE A 498 29.83 28.82 4.73
N ALA A 499 31.02 29.42 4.86
CA ALA A 499 31.36 30.32 5.96
C ALA A 499 30.65 31.68 5.87
N ASP A 500 30.09 32.03 4.71
CA ASP A 500 29.53 33.36 4.48
C ASP A 500 28.09 33.30 3.94
N LYS A 501 27.15 33.78 4.74
CA LYS A 501 25.71 33.86 4.42
C LYS A 501 25.36 35.11 3.58
N SER A 502 26.33 35.99 3.29
CA SER A 502 26.07 37.29 2.66
C SER A 502 25.87 37.26 1.14
N GLN A 503 26.22 36.17 0.44
CA GLN A 503 26.19 36.10 -1.04
C GLN A 503 25.03 35.28 -1.64
N VAL A 504 23.86 35.22 -1.00
CA VAL A 504 22.71 34.49 -1.56
C VAL A 504 21.69 35.45 -2.16
N THR A 505 21.88 35.79 -3.43
CA THR A 505 20.94 36.66 -4.17
C THR A 505 19.60 35.96 -4.45
N PRO A 506 18.49 36.71 -4.62
CA PRO A 506 17.18 36.16 -4.99
C PRO A 506 17.24 35.34 -6.28
N GLU A 507 18.03 35.76 -7.26
CA GLU A 507 18.23 35.05 -8.54
C GLU A 507 18.91 33.69 -8.31
N PHE A 508 19.88 33.60 -7.40
CA PHE A 508 20.54 32.33 -7.06
C PHE A 508 19.58 31.37 -6.33
N LYS A 509 18.68 31.88 -5.48
CA LYS A 509 17.61 31.07 -4.86
C LYS A 509 16.59 30.59 -5.87
N GLN A 510 16.26 31.41 -6.86
CA GLN A 510 15.37 31.05 -7.97
C GLN A 510 15.99 29.93 -8.81
N GLN A 511 17.25 30.09 -9.24
CA GLN A 511 17.99 29.08 -9.98
C GLN A 511 18.14 27.76 -9.20
N ARG A 512 18.37 27.80 -7.89
CA ARG A 512 18.40 26.58 -7.07
C ARG A 512 17.03 25.92 -6.95
N ARG A 513 15.93 26.68 -6.92
CA ARG A 513 14.57 26.13 -6.89
C ARG A 513 14.20 25.50 -8.24
N GLU A 514 14.53 26.15 -9.34
CA GLU A 514 14.30 25.64 -10.70
C GLU A 514 15.17 24.40 -10.97
N GLU A 515 16.45 24.42 -10.58
CA GLU A 515 17.34 23.26 -10.70
C GLU A 515 16.92 22.13 -9.77
N HIS A 516 16.42 22.44 -8.56
CA HIS A 516 15.83 21.43 -7.67
C HIS A 516 14.55 20.83 -8.25
N GLN A 517 13.65 21.63 -8.81
CA GLN A 517 12.41 21.15 -9.45
C GLN A 517 12.73 20.35 -10.71
N ARG A 518 13.71 20.77 -11.51
CA ARG A 518 14.21 20.03 -12.68
C ARG A 518 14.84 18.71 -12.27
N ARG A 519 15.66 18.70 -11.22
CA ARG A 519 16.24 17.48 -10.63
C ARG A 519 15.20 16.58 -10.00
N GLU A 520 14.17 17.11 -9.35
CA GLU A 520 13.05 16.34 -8.82
C GLU A 520 12.20 15.76 -9.95
N LYS A 521 11.98 16.49 -11.04
CA LYS A 521 11.26 16.02 -12.21
C LYS A 521 12.04 14.90 -12.91
N LEU A 522 13.34 15.10 -13.18
CA LEU A 522 14.22 14.05 -13.71
C LEU A 522 14.32 12.87 -12.74
N ALA A 523 14.44 13.12 -11.44
CA ALA A 523 14.49 12.06 -10.44
C ALA A 523 13.17 11.30 -10.37
N LYS A 524 12.00 11.94 -10.51
CA LYS A 524 10.71 11.25 -10.61
C LYS A 524 10.63 10.43 -11.90
N GLU A 525 11.10 10.96 -13.03
CA GLU A 525 11.14 10.24 -14.32
C GLU A 525 12.13 9.06 -14.31
N GLN A 526 13.21 9.13 -13.53
CA GLN A 526 14.28 8.11 -13.45
C GLN A 526 14.15 7.14 -12.26
N PHE A 527 13.44 7.54 -11.19
CA PHE A 527 13.16 6.71 -10.02
C PHE A 527 12.17 5.57 -10.33
N PHE A 528 11.35 5.74 -11.37
CA PHE A 528 10.36 4.76 -11.82
C PHE A 528 10.73 4.07 -13.14
N GLY A 529 12.03 3.94 -13.46
CA GLY A 529 12.57 3.13 -14.56
C GLY A 529 12.04 3.45 -15.97
N THR A 530 12.47 2.67 -16.95
CA THR A 530 12.07 2.84 -18.35
C THR A 530 10.80 2.05 -18.64
N LYS A 531 9.94 2.57 -19.52
CA LYS A 531 8.87 1.79 -20.17
C LYS A 531 9.47 1.04 -21.34
N TYR A 532 8.99 -0.18 -21.61
CA TYR A 532 9.40 -0.89 -22.81
C TYR A 532 8.87 -0.13 -24.04
N LYS A 533 9.75 0.26 -24.95
CA LYS A 533 9.40 0.77 -26.28
C LYS A 533 10.13 -0.07 -27.32
N LYS A 534 9.42 -1.00 -27.96
CA LYS A 534 9.88 -1.65 -29.20
C LYS A 534 9.99 -0.56 -30.27
N LYS A 535 11.11 -0.52 -31.00
CA LYS A 535 11.41 0.58 -31.91
C LYS A 535 11.10 0.21 -33.36
N GLU A 536 10.43 1.11 -34.08
CA GLU A 536 10.31 1.06 -35.55
C GLU A 536 11.58 1.54 -36.29
N ALA A 537 12.64 2.01 -35.60
CA ALA A 537 13.81 2.60 -36.28
C ALA A 537 15.12 2.63 -35.46
N GLY A 538 15.67 1.47 -35.08
CA GLY A 538 17.13 1.29 -34.85
C GLY A 538 17.93 2.16 -33.86
N MET A 539 17.34 2.78 -32.83
CA MET A 539 18.09 3.56 -31.81
C MET A 539 17.42 3.49 -30.43
N ILE A 540 17.89 2.63 -29.54
CA ILE A 540 17.30 2.37 -28.21
C ILE A 540 17.41 3.63 -27.32
N THR A 541 16.38 3.95 -26.53
CA THR A 541 16.50 4.79 -25.31
C THR A 541 15.77 4.06 -24.17
N HIS A 542 16.20 3.97 -22.91
CA HIS A 542 17.19 4.69 -22.09
C HIS A 542 17.90 3.71 -21.13
N ALA A 543 19.06 4.05 -20.56
CA ALA A 543 19.76 3.18 -19.61
C ALA A 543 19.10 3.18 -18.21
N GLY A 544 18.37 2.11 -17.87
CA GLY A 544 17.73 1.95 -16.56
C GLY A 544 17.07 0.56 -16.42
N VAL A 545 16.49 0.28 -15.25
CA VAL A 545 15.76 -0.98 -14.99
C VAL A 545 14.31 -0.88 -15.48
N TRP A 546 13.86 -1.85 -16.28
CA TRP A 546 12.46 -1.95 -16.74
C TRP A 546 11.53 -2.25 -15.56
N GLN A 547 10.60 -1.35 -15.24
CA GLN A 547 9.79 -1.51 -14.02
C GLN A 547 8.75 -2.62 -14.12
N THR A 548 8.15 -2.76 -15.29
CA THR A 548 7.20 -3.81 -15.63
C THR A 548 7.89 -5.18 -15.51
N GLY A 549 9.14 -5.29 -15.97
CA GLY A 549 10.00 -6.47 -15.79
C GLY A 549 10.38 -6.73 -14.33
N LYS A 550 10.81 -5.70 -13.59
CA LYS A 550 11.02 -5.75 -12.14
C LYS A 550 9.79 -6.29 -11.40
N GLY A 551 8.60 -5.80 -11.73
CA GLY A 551 7.34 -6.25 -11.13
C GLY A 551 7.05 -7.72 -11.40
N ILE A 552 7.28 -8.20 -12.63
CA ILE A 552 7.20 -9.64 -12.97
C ILE A 552 8.15 -10.44 -12.09
N VAL A 553 9.43 -10.06 -12.02
CA VAL A 553 10.46 -10.79 -11.25
C VAL A 553 10.13 -10.84 -9.76
N ILE A 554 9.72 -9.72 -9.16
CA ILE A 554 9.30 -9.68 -7.75
C ILE A 554 8.09 -10.59 -7.50
N SER A 555 7.11 -10.58 -8.41
CA SER A 555 5.93 -11.43 -8.30
C SER A 555 6.27 -12.91 -8.50
N TRP A 556 7.26 -13.21 -9.34
CA TRP A 556 7.74 -14.57 -9.62
C TRP A 556 8.26 -15.22 -8.33
N PHE A 557 9.05 -14.51 -7.54
CA PHE A 557 9.54 -15.00 -6.24
C PHE A 557 8.43 -15.35 -5.24
N ASN A 558 7.17 -14.97 -5.51
CA ASN A 558 6.01 -15.25 -4.68
C ASN A 558 5.03 -16.27 -5.30
N MET A 559 5.34 -16.95 -6.41
CA MET A 559 4.38 -17.79 -7.15
C MET A 559 3.84 -19.05 -6.42
N GLY A 560 4.46 -19.48 -5.33
CA GLY A 560 4.00 -20.66 -4.58
C GLY A 560 4.47 -22.01 -5.11
N ASN A 561 5.26 -22.04 -6.20
CA ASN A 561 5.91 -23.24 -6.73
C ASN A 561 7.44 -23.14 -6.54
N PRO A 562 8.04 -23.89 -5.60
CA PRO A 562 9.48 -23.82 -5.32
C PRO A 562 10.36 -24.06 -6.54
N ASP A 563 10.05 -25.04 -7.39
CA ASP A 563 10.89 -25.36 -8.55
C ASP A 563 10.98 -24.17 -9.50
N ILE A 564 9.83 -23.57 -9.83
CA ILE A 564 9.74 -22.40 -10.70
C ILE A 564 10.39 -21.17 -10.07
N VAL A 565 10.20 -20.96 -8.77
CA VAL A 565 10.81 -19.85 -8.03
C VAL A 565 12.34 -19.97 -8.02
N ASN A 566 12.86 -21.19 -7.85
CA ASN A 566 14.29 -21.44 -7.81
C ASN A 566 14.95 -21.27 -9.19
N MET A 567 14.24 -21.45 -10.30
CA MET A 567 14.76 -21.05 -11.64
C MET A 567 15.05 -19.55 -11.70
N ALA A 568 14.19 -18.71 -11.12
CA ALA A 568 14.41 -17.26 -11.08
C ALA A 568 15.58 -16.89 -10.16
N ALA A 569 15.76 -17.60 -9.03
CA ALA A 569 16.91 -17.41 -8.15
C ALA A 569 18.23 -17.82 -8.84
N GLU A 570 18.24 -18.96 -9.52
CA GLU A 570 19.37 -19.43 -10.33
C GLU A 570 19.72 -18.41 -11.42
N SER A 571 18.72 -17.97 -12.19
CA SER A 571 18.93 -16.96 -13.23
C SER A 571 19.49 -15.66 -12.66
N LEU A 572 18.96 -15.16 -11.53
CA LEU A 572 19.43 -13.92 -10.91
C LEU A 572 20.88 -14.02 -10.41
N ILE A 573 21.18 -15.06 -9.61
CA ILE A 573 22.41 -15.15 -8.82
C ILE A 573 23.54 -15.82 -9.62
N ASP A 574 23.25 -16.86 -10.40
CA ASP A 574 24.27 -17.71 -11.02
C ASP A 574 24.61 -17.28 -12.45
N TYR A 575 23.64 -16.71 -13.18
CA TYR A 575 23.83 -16.40 -14.60
C TYR A 575 23.75 -14.90 -14.91
N SER A 576 22.77 -14.18 -14.36
CA SER A 576 22.48 -12.79 -14.73
C SER A 576 23.47 -11.81 -14.12
N PHE A 577 23.76 -11.94 -12.82
CA PHE A 577 24.68 -11.06 -12.08
C PHE A 577 25.63 -11.85 -11.15
N PRO A 578 26.43 -12.79 -11.69
CA PRO A 578 27.35 -13.60 -10.89
C PRO A 578 28.56 -12.80 -10.39
N ASP A 579 28.93 -11.73 -11.09
CA ASP A 579 30.04 -10.86 -10.69
C ASP A 579 29.61 -9.91 -9.55
N PRO A 580 30.41 -9.80 -8.46
CA PRO A 580 30.09 -8.94 -7.32
C PRO A 580 29.91 -7.46 -7.68
N GLY A 581 30.64 -6.96 -8.69
CA GLY A 581 30.55 -5.58 -9.16
C GLY A 581 29.26 -5.29 -9.90
N ASP A 582 28.83 -6.22 -10.77
CA ASP A 582 27.53 -6.17 -11.46
C ASP A 582 26.36 -6.27 -10.46
N ALA A 583 26.43 -7.20 -9.51
CA ALA A 583 25.43 -7.34 -8.46
C ALA A 583 25.36 -6.09 -7.57
N PHE A 584 26.52 -5.55 -7.15
CA PHE A 584 26.61 -4.28 -6.44
C PHE A 584 25.94 -3.16 -7.24
N LYS A 585 26.26 -3.02 -8.53
CA LYS A 585 25.70 -1.98 -9.38
C LYS A 585 24.17 -2.05 -9.46
N LEU A 586 23.61 -3.26 -9.54
CA LEU A 586 22.17 -3.47 -9.54
C LEU A 586 21.53 -3.21 -8.16
N ILE A 587 22.11 -3.71 -7.07
CA ILE A 587 21.62 -3.48 -5.69
C ILE A 587 21.56 -1.98 -5.37
N MET A 588 22.53 -1.22 -5.87
CA MET A 588 22.61 0.22 -5.70
C MET A 588 21.61 1.00 -6.57
N HIS A 589 20.67 0.32 -7.22
CA HIS A 589 19.49 0.88 -7.87
C HIS A 589 18.23 0.45 -7.09
N PRO A 590 17.27 1.34 -6.76
CA PRO A 590 16.07 0.98 -5.98
C PRO A 590 15.33 -0.25 -6.53
N ALA A 591 15.12 -0.30 -7.85
CA ALA A 591 14.48 -1.45 -8.47
C ALA A 591 15.27 -2.77 -8.31
N GLY A 592 16.60 -2.72 -8.35
CA GLY A 592 17.44 -3.89 -8.14
C GLY A 592 17.50 -4.32 -6.68
N CYS A 593 17.56 -3.36 -5.75
CA CYS A 593 17.40 -3.59 -4.31
C CYS A 593 16.09 -4.35 -4.03
N ASP A 594 14.96 -3.88 -4.56
CA ASP A 594 13.66 -4.52 -4.36
C ASP A 594 13.63 -5.96 -4.90
N VAL A 595 14.29 -6.23 -6.05
CA VAL A 595 14.40 -7.58 -6.62
C VAL A 595 15.20 -8.50 -5.71
N TYR A 596 16.34 -8.06 -5.20
CA TYR A 596 17.13 -8.85 -4.24
C TYR A 596 16.39 -9.06 -2.92
N GLN A 597 15.68 -8.04 -2.41
CA GLN A 597 14.86 -8.19 -1.21
C GLN A 597 13.71 -9.18 -1.42
N ALA A 598 13.06 -9.18 -2.59
CA ALA A 598 12.03 -10.15 -2.93
C ALA A 598 12.58 -11.59 -3.01
N CYS A 599 13.75 -11.77 -3.64
CA CYS A 599 14.43 -13.06 -3.69
C CYS A 599 14.76 -13.57 -2.28
N LEU A 600 15.37 -12.73 -1.44
CA LEU A 600 15.80 -13.10 -0.09
C LEU A 600 14.63 -13.29 0.89
N GLY A 601 13.57 -12.49 0.73
CA GLY A 601 12.36 -12.56 1.56
C GLY A 601 11.40 -13.68 1.17
N SER A 602 11.58 -14.30 0.00
CA SER A 602 10.75 -15.43 -0.43
C SER A 602 10.99 -16.66 0.43
N VAL A 603 9.91 -17.28 0.88
CA VAL A 603 9.92 -18.58 1.58
C VAL A 603 10.17 -19.75 0.62
N TYR A 604 10.00 -19.55 -0.69
CA TYR A 604 10.12 -20.58 -1.71
C TYR A 604 11.52 -20.62 -2.36
N VAL A 605 12.31 -19.54 -2.21
CA VAL A 605 13.71 -19.53 -2.64
C VAL A 605 14.53 -20.38 -1.67
N ALA A 606 15.20 -21.39 -2.22
CA ALA A 606 15.99 -22.33 -1.44
C ALA A 606 17.07 -21.59 -0.62
N PRO A 607 17.27 -21.94 0.66
CA PRO A 607 18.20 -21.23 1.53
C PRO A 607 19.65 -21.17 1.00
N TRP A 608 20.05 -22.15 0.17
CA TRP A 608 21.41 -22.21 -0.39
C TRP A 608 21.71 -21.05 -1.33
N TYR A 609 20.73 -20.55 -2.10
CA TYR A 609 20.89 -19.38 -2.95
C TYR A 609 21.20 -18.14 -2.12
N LYS A 610 20.55 -18.01 -0.96
CA LYS A 610 20.73 -16.89 -0.03
C LYS A 610 22.14 -16.92 0.58
N ILE A 611 22.63 -18.10 0.95
CA ILE A 611 24.00 -18.30 1.44
C ILE A 611 25.04 -18.07 0.34
N LYS A 612 24.81 -18.60 -0.86
CA LYS A 612 25.69 -18.38 -2.02
C LYS A 612 25.83 -16.89 -2.34
N LEU A 613 24.75 -16.13 -2.24
CA LEU A 613 24.78 -14.69 -2.47
C LEU A 613 25.67 -13.95 -1.45
N ILE A 614 25.74 -14.39 -0.19
CA ILE A 614 26.69 -13.83 0.80
C ILE A 614 28.12 -13.99 0.29
N ASN A 615 28.47 -15.18 -0.20
CA ASN A 615 29.80 -15.46 -0.73
C ASN A 615 30.11 -14.66 -2.01
N ASN A 616 29.14 -14.57 -2.93
CA ASN A 616 29.29 -13.79 -4.16
C ASN A 616 29.47 -12.28 -3.85
N LEU A 617 28.77 -11.75 -2.84
CA LEU A 617 28.86 -10.33 -2.49
C LEU A 617 30.04 -9.99 -1.58
N LYS A 618 30.77 -10.97 -1.05
CA LYS A 618 31.90 -10.78 -0.12
C LYS A 618 32.79 -9.58 -0.48
N PRO A 619 33.26 -9.40 -1.74
CA PRO A 619 34.17 -8.29 -2.09
C PRO A 619 33.54 -6.88 -2.03
N VAL A 620 32.22 -6.78 -1.90
CA VAL A 620 31.46 -5.53 -1.95
C VAL A 620 30.58 -5.30 -0.71
N ILE A 621 30.56 -6.20 0.28
CA ILE A 621 29.73 -6.07 1.49
C ILE A 621 30.00 -4.76 2.24
N ASP A 622 31.27 -4.41 2.49
CA ASP A 622 31.63 -3.14 3.15
C ASP A 622 31.09 -1.92 2.38
N LYS A 623 31.16 -1.94 1.05
CA LYS A 623 30.61 -0.85 0.22
C LYS A 623 29.08 -0.78 0.32
N LEU A 624 28.40 -1.91 0.40
CA LEU A 624 26.95 -2.00 0.58
C LEU A 624 26.52 -1.48 1.96
N ALA A 625 27.27 -1.80 3.03
CA ALA A 625 26.99 -1.36 4.39
C ALA A 625 27.10 0.18 4.57
N ARG A 626 27.74 0.85 3.62
CA ARG A 626 27.82 2.32 3.54
C ARG A 626 26.73 2.94 2.67
N ASN A 627 25.68 2.19 2.30
CA ASN A 627 24.55 2.73 1.55
C ASN A 627 23.20 2.28 2.13
N LYS A 628 22.17 3.13 2.05
CA LYS A 628 20.80 2.77 2.47
C LYS A 628 20.30 1.49 1.78
N LEU A 629 20.44 1.40 0.44
CA LEU A 629 19.93 0.25 -0.33
C LEU A 629 20.73 -1.02 -0.03
N GLY A 630 22.06 -0.90 0.07
CA GLY A 630 22.91 -2.01 0.48
C GLY A 630 22.58 -2.52 1.88
N CYS A 631 22.36 -1.63 2.86
CA CYS A 631 21.95 -2.02 4.21
C CYS A 631 20.63 -2.82 4.23
N LEU A 632 19.67 -2.49 3.36
CA LEU A 632 18.41 -3.24 3.25
C LEU A 632 18.65 -4.68 2.76
N VAL A 633 19.50 -4.87 1.75
CA VAL A 633 19.86 -6.21 1.25
C VAL A 633 20.69 -6.98 2.27
N LEU A 634 21.66 -6.35 2.95
CA LEU A 634 22.45 -7.00 4.00
C LEU A 634 21.59 -7.41 5.20
N THR A 635 20.59 -6.59 5.58
CA THR A 635 19.60 -6.95 6.60
C THR A 635 18.79 -8.16 6.16
N ALA A 636 18.36 -8.20 4.91
CA ALA A 636 17.62 -9.35 4.36
C ALA A 636 18.47 -10.63 4.31
N LEU A 637 19.75 -10.53 3.94
CA LEU A 637 20.71 -11.65 3.98
C LEU A 637 20.92 -12.15 5.41
N PHE A 638 21.09 -11.24 6.36
CA PHE A 638 21.20 -11.61 7.77
C PHE A 638 19.94 -12.33 8.26
N ASN A 639 18.76 -11.80 7.96
CA ASN A 639 17.50 -12.46 8.33
C ASN A 639 17.33 -13.83 7.67
N ALA A 640 17.76 -14.01 6.43
CA ALA A 640 17.75 -15.29 5.74
C ALA A 640 18.61 -16.37 6.42
N THR A 641 19.63 -15.97 7.17
CA THR A 641 20.44 -16.91 7.98
C THR A 641 19.86 -17.19 9.37
N LEU A 642 18.77 -16.52 9.75
CA LEU A 642 18.04 -16.72 11.01
C LEU A 642 16.73 -17.50 10.82
N SER A 643 16.23 -17.57 9.58
CA SER A 643 15.05 -18.35 9.21
C SER A 643 15.32 -19.85 9.22
N ASP A 644 14.27 -20.65 9.01
CA ASP A 644 14.44 -22.08 8.72
C ASP A 644 15.23 -22.26 7.42
N THR A 645 16.30 -23.04 7.50
CA THR A 645 17.26 -23.27 6.43
C THR A 645 17.13 -24.66 5.82
N GLY A 646 16.12 -25.43 6.23
CA GLY A 646 15.90 -26.80 5.76
C GLY A 646 17.12 -27.68 6.00
N ASP A 647 17.54 -28.41 4.96
CA ASP A 647 18.60 -29.42 5.04
C ASP A 647 20.04 -28.85 5.08
N ILE A 648 20.21 -27.52 5.15
CA ILE A 648 21.55 -26.94 5.21
C ILE A 648 22.17 -27.16 6.59
N PRO A 649 23.40 -27.71 6.68
CA PRO A 649 24.09 -27.91 7.95
C PRO A 649 24.21 -26.63 8.78
N THR A 650 23.93 -26.71 10.09
CA THR A 650 23.90 -25.57 11.02
C THR A 650 25.24 -24.82 11.07
N ASP A 651 26.35 -25.54 10.98
CA ASP A 651 27.71 -25.01 10.93
C ASP A 651 27.96 -24.17 9.67
N VAL A 652 27.42 -24.57 8.52
CA VAL A 652 27.50 -23.79 7.27
C VAL A 652 26.74 -22.46 7.40
N ILE A 653 25.58 -22.47 8.04
CA ILE A 653 24.76 -21.26 8.25
C ILE A 653 25.43 -20.33 9.24
N GLU A 654 25.97 -20.87 10.33
CA GLU A 654 26.78 -20.14 11.29
C GLU A 654 28.02 -19.51 10.64
N ALA A 655 28.77 -20.29 9.86
CA ALA A 655 29.92 -19.77 9.12
C ALA A 655 29.51 -18.64 8.16
N SER A 656 28.38 -18.79 7.47
CA SER A 656 27.86 -17.77 6.55
C SER A 656 27.48 -16.47 7.28
N ARG A 657 26.90 -16.57 8.48
CA ARG A 657 26.61 -15.41 9.36
C ARG A 657 27.89 -14.69 9.78
N ILE A 658 28.89 -15.46 10.19
CA ILE A 658 30.18 -14.93 10.62
C ILE A 658 30.87 -14.22 9.44
N VAL A 659 30.87 -14.83 8.25
CA VAL A 659 31.41 -14.21 7.03
C VAL A 659 30.71 -12.88 6.77
N LEU A 660 29.38 -12.86 6.73
CA LEU A 660 28.61 -11.63 6.50
C LEU A 660 28.95 -10.51 7.51
N ALA A 661 29.03 -10.85 8.80
CA ALA A 661 29.37 -9.89 9.85
C ALA A 661 30.83 -9.40 9.77
N SER A 662 31.77 -10.30 9.44
CA SER A 662 33.21 -10.00 9.38
C SER A 662 33.60 -9.04 8.26
N GLU A 663 32.84 -9.02 7.16
CA GLU A 663 33.09 -8.16 6.00
C GLU A 663 32.54 -6.73 6.18
N ILE A 664 31.86 -6.44 7.30
CA ILE A 664 31.33 -5.12 7.61
C ILE A 664 32.31 -4.36 8.51
N ASP A 665 32.94 -3.32 7.97
CA ASP A 665 33.67 -2.34 8.80
C ASP A 665 32.67 -1.51 9.61
N VAL A 666 32.50 -1.85 10.89
CA VAL A 666 31.58 -1.19 11.81
C VAL A 666 31.84 0.32 11.91
N ARG A 667 33.11 0.75 11.88
CA ARG A 667 33.45 2.18 11.99
C ARG A 667 33.02 2.92 10.73
N ALA A 668 33.33 2.37 9.57
CA ALA A 668 32.96 2.98 8.29
C ALA A 668 31.44 2.97 8.06
N ALA A 669 30.75 1.87 8.36
CA ALA A 669 29.30 1.76 8.25
C ALA A 669 28.58 2.74 9.21
N SER A 670 29.07 2.86 10.45
CA SER A 670 28.50 3.73 11.49
C SER A 670 28.64 5.23 11.21
N ALA A 671 29.40 5.63 10.20
CA ALA A 671 29.39 7.00 9.69
C ALA A 671 27.99 7.42 9.18
N SER A 672 27.13 6.44 8.88
CA SER A 672 25.79 6.65 8.33
C SER A 672 24.66 6.26 9.29
N PHE A 673 23.48 6.89 9.18
CA PHE A 673 22.31 6.52 9.99
C PHE A 673 21.88 5.06 9.75
N HIS A 674 21.72 4.65 8.49
CA HIS A 674 21.28 3.29 8.15
C HIS A 674 22.35 2.25 8.46
N GLY A 675 23.63 2.56 8.26
CA GLY A 675 24.73 1.68 8.67
C GLY A 675 24.84 1.54 10.19
N ARG A 676 24.60 2.59 10.97
CA ARG A 676 24.44 2.47 12.44
C ARG A 676 23.26 1.57 12.81
N GLN A 677 22.12 1.74 12.15
CA GLN A 677 20.96 0.87 12.37
C GLN A 677 21.28 -0.59 12.02
N LEU A 678 21.97 -0.84 10.90
CA LEU A 678 22.42 -2.17 10.51
C LEU A 678 23.37 -2.77 11.57
N CYS A 679 24.39 -2.03 12.00
CA CYS A 679 25.34 -2.48 13.01
C CYS A 679 24.64 -2.78 14.34
N ALA A 680 23.70 -1.94 14.76
CA ALA A 680 22.90 -2.15 15.97
C ALA A 680 21.96 -3.36 15.82
N TYR A 681 21.32 -3.51 14.66
CA TYR A 681 20.40 -4.62 14.36
C TYR A 681 21.12 -5.96 14.39
N MET A 682 22.30 -6.04 13.75
CA MET A 682 23.15 -7.23 13.75
C MET A 682 23.98 -7.40 15.02
N LYS A 683 23.96 -6.42 15.93
CA LYS A 683 24.76 -6.39 17.18
C LYS A 683 26.25 -6.60 16.91
N LEU A 684 26.80 -5.85 15.95
CA LEU A 684 28.19 -6.02 15.53
C LEU A 684 29.20 -5.60 16.60
N ASP A 685 28.80 -4.83 17.62
CA ASP A 685 29.63 -4.54 18.79
C ASP A 685 29.83 -5.79 19.67
N GLU A 686 28.79 -6.63 19.83
CA GLU A 686 28.88 -7.94 20.48
C GLU A 686 29.81 -8.86 19.66
N PHE A 687 29.66 -8.88 18.34
CA PHE A 687 30.51 -9.65 17.42
C PHE A 687 31.99 -9.28 17.50
N GLN A 688 32.32 -7.97 17.55
CA GLN A 688 33.70 -7.50 17.67
C GLN A 688 34.39 -7.93 18.98
N ARG A 689 33.63 -8.21 20.04
CA ARG A 689 34.17 -8.72 21.31
C ARG A 689 34.44 -10.22 21.24
N SER A 690 33.50 -10.99 20.70
CA SER A 690 33.61 -12.44 20.51
C SER A 690 32.60 -12.91 19.46
N GLY A 691 33.10 -13.31 18.29
CA GLY A 691 32.25 -13.78 17.20
C GLY A 691 31.50 -15.08 17.54
N GLU A 692 32.15 -15.99 18.28
CA GLU A 692 31.55 -17.25 18.73
C GLU A 692 30.45 -17.03 19.77
N ASP A 693 30.66 -16.15 20.75
CA ASP A 693 29.63 -15.85 21.75
C ASP A 693 28.45 -15.10 21.13
N TRP A 694 28.73 -14.19 20.20
CA TRP A 694 27.70 -13.48 19.43
C TRP A 694 26.80 -14.47 18.68
N SER A 695 27.39 -15.43 17.96
CA SER A 695 26.63 -16.43 17.20
C SER A 695 25.77 -17.30 18.11
N ARG A 696 26.33 -17.83 19.20
CA ARG A 696 25.59 -18.64 20.19
C ARG A 696 24.45 -17.87 20.85
N THR A 697 24.69 -16.61 21.19
CA THR A 697 23.66 -15.74 21.82
C THR A 697 22.52 -15.45 20.85
N LEU A 698 22.83 -15.24 19.57
CA LEU A 698 21.84 -14.98 18.54
C LEU A 698 20.96 -16.20 18.29
N GLN A 699 21.54 -17.40 18.24
CA GLN A 699 20.80 -18.65 18.09
C GLN A 699 19.79 -18.85 19.23
N ARG A 700 20.23 -18.69 20.49
CA ARG A 700 19.34 -18.73 21.66
C ARG A 700 18.18 -17.74 21.57
N ARG A 701 18.43 -16.49 21.15
CA ARG A 701 17.38 -15.47 21.00
C ARG A 701 16.33 -15.88 19.95
N THR A 702 16.78 -16.49 18.86
CA THR A 702 15.90 -16.98 17.79
C THR A 702 15.05 -18.16 18.27
N GLU A 703 15.62 -19.10 19.01
CA GLU A 703 14.91 -20.25 19.62
C GLU A 703 13.83 -19.76 20.59
N VAL A 704 14.20 -18.88 21.54
CA VAL A 704 13.24 -18.29 22.49
C VAL A 704 12.11 -17.54 21.77
N ARG A 705 12.43 -16.81 20.70
CA ARG A 705 11.41 -16.11 19.90
C ARG A 705 10.43 -17.10 19.25
N LYS A 706 10.92 -18.22 18.72
CA LYS A 706 10.08 -19.28 18.15
C LYS A 706 9.16 -19.90 19.21
N GLU A 707 9.70 -20.20 20.40
CA GLU A 707 8.91 -20.71 21.53
C GLU A 707 7.80 -19.74 21.93
N ILE A 708 8.12 -18.44 22.07
CA ILE A 708 7.12 -17.41 22.38
C ILE A 708 6.03 -17.35 21.30
N MET A 709 6.42 -17.35 20.02
CA MET A 709 5.45 -17.31 18.91
C MET A 709 4.54 -18.53 18.90
N SER A 710 5.07 -19.73 19.15
CA SER A 710 4.28 -20.96 19.29
C SER A 710 3.20 -20.85 20.37
N ILE A 711 3.53 -20.24 21.52
CA ILE A 711 2.56 -20.04 22.61
C ILE A 711 1.38 -19.15 22.16
N PHE A 712 1.65 -18.11 21.35
CA PHE A 712 0.61 -17.24 20.82
C PHE A 712 -0.23 -17.91 19.74
N ASP A 713 0.39 -18.73 18.89
CA ASP A 713 -0.32 -19.53 17.89
C ASP A 713 -1.23 -20.57 18.58
N ASP A 714 -0.73 -21.27 19.59
CA ASP A 714 -1.50 -22.21 20.41
C ASP A 714 -2.64 -21.53 21.20
N ALA A 715 -2.45 -20.27 21.63
CA ALA A 715 -3.46 -19.47 22.31
C ALA A 715 -4.51 -18.85 21.35
N ALA A 716 -4.24 -18.80 20.04
CA ALA A 716 -5.20 -18.40 19.02
C ALA A 716 -6.18 -19.54 18.66
N GLU A 717 -5.75 -20.80 18.83
CA GLU A 717 -6.50 -22.01 18.51
C GLU A 717 -7.82 -22.22 19.32
N PRO A 718 -7.98 -21.81 20.60
CA PRO A 718 -9.21 -22.04 21.37
C PRO A 718 -10.41 -21.21 20.89
N ARG A 719 -10.21 -20.15 20.08
CA ARG A 719 -11.33 -19.35 19.54
C ARG A 719 -11.99 -19.97 18.30
N ARG A 720 -11.35 -20.92 17.62
CA ARG A 720 -11.94 -21.64 16.47
C ARG A 720 -12.83 -22.82 16.86
N ARG A 721 -12.68 -23.37 18.08
CA ARG A 721 -13.48 -24.52 18.57
C ARG A 721 -14.76 -24.18 19.33
N ARG A 722 -15.11 -22.90 19.50
CA ARG A 722 -16.41 -22.47 20.08
C ARG A 722 -17.46 -22.08 19.03
N LYS A 723 -17.52 -22.82 17.91
CA LYS A 723 -18.69 -22.93 17.04
C LYS A 723 -18.64 -24.31 16.35
N ALA A 724 -18.74 -25.36 17.14
CA ALA A 724 -19.28 -26.64 16.68
C ALA A 724 -20.71 -26.73 17.23
#